data_AF-A0A2E5XJD0-F1
#
_entry.id   AF-A0A2E5XJD0-F1
#
_cell.length_a   1.000
_cell.length_b   1.000
_cell.length_c   1.000
_cell.angle_alpha   90.00
_cell.angle_beta   90.00
_cell.angle_gamma   90.00
#
_symmetry.space_group_name_H-M   'P 1'
#
loop_
_entity.id
_entity.type
_entity.pdbx_description
1 polymer ?
#
loop_
_entity_poly.entity_id
_entity_poly.type
_entity_poly.pdbx_seq_one_letter_code
_entity_poly.pdbx_strand_id
1 'polypeptide(L)'
;MQFIRVAALGFSAFLALPVWAQGTLGGVVRGEVILGAAQSPWSITSTVTIPTGSSLIIEPGVRVEFVEGSGLVVEGGRLVAEGSEGLPITFSRSPGDDHEWDGFRFVDTLEDNRLRHFIMEHGDDRGESITVDRSRLKISFGSWPTTEETMIEMDEPAVLIEDSEIPGISSGEVIHGENLVAPGYLILRRNVFGKASNGGDVLDFSGAEAPGPILQIIDNVFEGGDDDGLDLDGTDAFVSGNVFMNFRKDPANGRATTSNAIATGLPQSGAPNRTRVTLVRNLFLNCDHAVLLKEEAFLTAVNNTFVGMDQAVIQFNEEGGTRVLGPGRGAILDGNIFWDNERLFKYLEEETELAIDRCVIEQAYHGFGQENFAADPGFVNPAGGDYSLRQGSPAIATGPNGLDRGFAVREGASISGEPRALTSRSEATLRVGGPDIVQYRYRLNGGLWSADLPVNELLTLSGLSGINTVEVIGKNSLGDWQAEGNATASESWTVDPEIEGVWLSELDVWGGRVEILNRGAAPRDVNGYHVNGVPISGEAPIAPHGYLVVAVPALGRSGGLVTLTDRRSETVDEVKYGIQIEEATIARVGSNEQWGLAQPTLAGPNRARPTALRSGLKLNEWLLNANCLFLHDFVELFNPADLPVSLAGLAVQVEPMLSGSPWVAPPLSFIGASGHTDLIADGRLERGGNHADFDAAGALGTRISLFDGEVLIDQVRNNSEDADVSGGRVPSGGALLETFRLPTPGLGREYTLLETIIPLVSVDDEWRFEDSDTDFAAEWRDPQFDDGDWAQGRGVLGRETSPDDLPEELLTEVDYEEGIPTYYFRKTFNFAGEPSRASLRMRTIIDDGAVFYLNGEELHRLRMDDPVSHSSFANDNVGNADYEGPFVLSVGALREGENSLAVEVHQDDDGSSDIVFGLTLEAVQTEWVGSGLANTEALLAGLRLTEIMFQPPDGEAAFLEFVNMGNTSLELEGLRFTRGLDFVFPSMTLGPGELVYVVGDSGSFDYPGLRVAGFFGGDPGGSAQRIRLELPIRAAAVDVSFEGVMAAGVDGGGNSLEMVDGGGLKSGRILASQTRGGSPGRLPVFESEEEWLNRVFTPEQSMDPLLSGATRDPDGDGLANLLERLLGLDPNSRDSEALRDPWLEGEELVWQFPRATVAGDARLRITGSVDLQSWTTEIPGLTLRVISEESGMQVIEARIPASGDGRYFLRLEGDLQ
;
A
#
# COMPACT_ATOMS: atom_id res chain seq x y z
N MET A 1 -11.87 -54.36 -24.02
CA MET A 1 -11.40 -55.65 -24.55
C MET A 1 -12.05 -55.87 -25.92
N GLN A 2 -11.22 -56.04 -26.97
CA GLN A 2 -11.47 -56.43 -28.38
C GLN A 2 -12.50 -55.70 -29.28
N PHE A 3 -11.93 -55.16 -30.38
CA PHE A 3 -12.54 -54.68 -31.62
C PHE A 3 -13.30 -55.75 -32.40
N ILE A 4 -14.25 -55.34 -33.27
CA ILE A 4 -14.27 -55.63 -34.73
C ILE A 4 -15.27 -54.72 -35.46
N ARG A 5 -14.78 -54.05 -36.52
CA ARG A 5 -15.57 -53.44 -37.60
C ARG A 5 -15.95 -54.53 -38.61
N VAL A 6 -17.20 -54.52 -39.09
CA VAL A 6 -17.55 -55.05 -40.42
C VAL A 6 -18.49 -54.06 -41.11
N ALA A 7 -18.13 -53.66 -42.32
CA ALA A 7 -18.99 -52.95 -43.27
C ALA A 7 -19.48 -53.93 -44.34
N ALA A 8 -20.74 -53.76 -44.80
CA ALA A 8 -21.17 -53.68 -46.21
C ALA A 8 -22.57 -54.28 -46.49
N LEU A 9 -23.46 -53.39 -46.95
CA LEU A 9 -24.39 -53.49 -48.09
C LEU A 9 -25.52 -54.55 -48.14
N GLY A 10 -26.76 -54.05 -47.96
CA GLY A 10 -27.75 -53.93 -49.04
C GLY A 10 -28.77 -55.07 -49.26
N PHE A 11 -30.04 -54.85 -48.87
CA PHE A 11 -31.20 -54.75 -49.78
C PHE A 11 -32.49 -54.49 -48.99
N SER A 12 -33.29 -53.53 -49.47
CA SER A 12 -34.58 -53.10 -48.92
C SER A 12 -35.65 -54.20 -48.99
N ALA A 13 -36.36 -54.40 -47.88
CA ALA A 13 -37.73 -54.87 -47.86
C ALA A 13 -38.54 -53.93 -46.96
N PHE A 14 -39.43 -53.16 -47.58
CA PHE A 14 -40.42 -52.33 -46.90
C PHE A 14 -41.28 -53.20 -45.99
N LEU A 15 -41.09 -53.07 -44.68
CA LEU A 15 -42.09 -53.38 -43.68
C LEU A 15 -42.55 -52.02 -43.13
N ALA A 16 -43.77 -51.63 -43.49
CA ALA A 16 -44.44 -50.49 -42.90
C ALA A 16 -44.53 -50.73 -41.39
N LEU A 17 -43.72 -50.00 -40.62
CA LEU A 17 -43.91 -49.86 -39.19
C LEU A 17 -45.27 -49.15 -38.98
N PRO A 18 -46.07 -49.55 -37.97
CA PRO A 18 -47.28 -48.81 -37.65
C PRO A 18 -46.87 -47.37 -37.34
N VAL A 19 -47.49 -46.40 -38.03
CA VAL A 19 -47.50 -45.01 -37.60
C VAL A 19 -48.25 -45.01 -36.27
N TRP A 20 -47.51 -44.90 -35.16
CA TRP A 20 -48.13 -44.64 -33.86
C TRP A 20 -48.74 -43.23 -33.96
N ALA A 21 -50.03 -43.12 -33.69
CA ALA A 21 -50.69 -41.82 -33.70
C ALA A 21 -50.03 -40.92 -32.66
N GLN A 22 -49.83 -39.65 -33.03
CA GLN A 22 -49.39 -38.61 -32.11
C GLN A 22 -50.26 -38.61 -30.85
N GLY A 23 -49.65 -38.50 -29.68
CA GLY A 23 -50.38 -38.46 -28.42
C GLY A 23 -51.13 -37.14 -28.27
N THR A 24 -52.35 -37.18 -27.74
CA THR A 24 -53.13 -35.97 -27.39
C THR A 24 -53.60 -36.04 -25.95
N LEU A 25 -53.60 -34.90 -25.26
CA LEU A 25 -54.11 -34.76 -23.89
C LEU A 25 -54.85 -33.43 -23.73
N GLY A 26 -55.85 -33.38 -22.86
CA GLY A 26 -56.54 -32.16 -22.48
C GLY A 26 -57.57 -32.41 -21.38
N GLY A 27 -57.83 -31.41 -20.55
CA GLY A 27 -58.80 -31.48 -19.46
C GLY A 27 -58.28 -32.25 -18.24
N VAL A 28 -59.19 -32.90 -17.49
CA VAL A 28 -58.86 -33.48 -16.19
C VAL A 28 -58.21 -34.86 -16.30
N VAL A 29 -57.00 -35.01 -15.77
CA VAL A 29 -56.28 -36.29 -15.61
C VAL A 29 -56.92 -37.11 -14.48
N ARG A 30 -57.18 -38.39 -14.72
CA ARG A 30 -57.75 -39.32 -13.72
C ARG A 30 -56.86 -40.53 -13.53
N GLY A 31 -56.38 -40.72 -12.29
CA GLY A 31 -55.42 -41.78 -11.98
C GLY A 31 -54.02 -41.43 -12.47
N GLU A 32 -53.20 -42.46 -12.75
CA GLU A 32 -51.85 -42.29 -13.28
C GLU A 32 -51.88 -42.29 -14.82
N VAL A 33 -51.34 -41.23 -15.42
CA VAL A 33 -51.17 -41.09 -16.88
C VAL A 33 -49.68 -40.91 -17.18
N ILE A 34 -49.19 -41.61 -18.22
CA ILE A 34 -47.79 -41.55 -18.66
C ILE A 34 -47.75 -41.01 -20.09
N LEU A 35 -47.00 -39.92 -20.30
CA LEU A 35 -46.65 -39.42 -21.62
C LEU A 35 -45.34 -40.07 -22.06
N GLY A 36 -45.45 -41.01 -22.98
CA GLY A 36 -44.29 -41.80 -23.44
C GLY A 36 -43.63 -41.22 -24.70
N ALA A 37 -42.34 -41.48 -24.86
CA ALA A 37 -41.55 -40.98 -26.00
C ALA A 37 -42.04 -41.52 -27.36
N ALA A 38 -42.70 -42.69 -27.38
CA ALA A 38 -43.22 -43.31 -28.60
C ALA A 38 -44.36 -42.52 -29.28
N GLN A 39 -45.04 -41.64 -28.53
CA GLN A 39 -46.13 -40.80 -29.02
C GLN A 39 -45.76 -39.31 -29.08
N SER A 40 -44.48 -38.98 -28.83
CA SER A 40 -43.95 -37.62 -28.91
C SER A 40 -43.94 -37.11 -30.37
N PRO A 41 -44.24 -35.83 -30.64
CA PRO A 41 -44.66 -34.82 -29.67
C PRO A 41 -46.09 -35.03 -29.18
N TRP A 42 -46.35 -34.79 -27.89
CA TRP A 42 -47.70 -34.83 -27.32
C TRP A 42 -48.40 -33.48 -27.48
N SER A 43 -49.56 -33.44 -28.15
CA SER A 43 -50.33 -32.20 -28.31
C SER A 43 -51.32 -32.01 -27.15
N ILE A 44 -51.21 -30.87 -26.46
CA ILE A 44 -52.11 -30.43 -25.40
C ILE A 44 -53.20 -29.56 -26.01
N THR A 45 -54.43 -30.07 -26.07
CA THR A 45 -55.54 -29.43 -26.82
C THR A 45 -56.37 -28.46 -25.99
N SER A 46 -56.17 -28.46 -24.66
CA SER A 46 -56.77 -27.56 -23.67
C SER A 46 -56.03 -27.74 -22.36
N THR A 47 -56.13 -26.80 -21.42
CA THR A 47 -55.49 -26.89 -20.09
C THR A 47 -55.68 -28.26 -19.44
N VAL A 48 -54.57 -28.85 -18.98
CA VAL A 48 -54.53 -30.15 -18.31
C VAL A 48 -54.59 -29.94 -16.81
N THR A 49 -55.59 -30.49 -16.14
CA THR A 49 -55.72 -30.41 -14.69
C THR A 49 -55.42 -31.76 -14.04
N ILE A 50 -54.49 -31.80 -13.09
CA ILE A 50 -54.12 -32.98 -12.30
C ILE A 50 -54.69 -32.82 -10.89
N PRO A 51 -55.88 -33.38 -10.59
CA PRO A 51 -56.53 -33.24 -9.30
C PRO A 51 -55.91 -34.16 -8.24
N THR A 52 -56.30 -33.97 -6.98
CA THR A 52 -55.96 -34.86 -5.87
C THR A 52 -56.19 -36.34 -6.20
N GLY A 53 -55.17 -37.17 -5.93
CA GLY A 53 -55.19 -38.62 -6.17
C GLY A 53 -54.89 -39.04 -7.61
N SER A 54 -54.58 -38.09 -8.50
CA SER A 54 -54.10 -38.35 -9.86
C SER A 54 -52.60 -38.02 -9.99
N SER A 55 -51.96 -38.60 -11.01
CA SER A 55 -50.56 -38.30 -11.34
C SER A 55 -50.33 -38.25 -12.84
N LEU A 56 -49.52 -37.29 -13.30
CA LEU A 56 -48.98 -37.24 -14.65
C LEU A 56 -47.48 -37.50 -14.60
N ILE A 57 -47.01 -38.47 -15.39
CA ILE A 57 -45.59 -38.81 -15.52
C ILE A 57 -45.19 -38.54 -16.97
N ILE A 58 -44.08 -37.81 -17.18
CA ILE A 58 -43.55 -37.49 -18.51
C ILE A 58 -42.17 -38.14 -18.63
N GLU A 59 -42.01 -39.03 -19.61
CA GLU A 59 -40.77 -39.77 -19.83
C GLU A 59 -39.66 -38.88 -20.43
N PRO A 60 -38.37 -39.22 -20.24
CA PRO A 60 -37.25 -38.52 -20.88
C PRO A 60 -37.38 -38.41 -22.40
N GLY A 61 -36.98 -37.26 -22.96
CA GLY A 61 -36.99 -37.01 -24.41
C GLY A 61 -38.37 -36.72 -25.02
N VAL A 62 -39.41 -36.60 -24.20
CA VAL A 62 -40.75 -36.21 -24.67
C VAL A 62 -40.78 -34.72 -24.99
N ARG A 63 -41.38 -34.37 -26.13
CA ARG A 63 -41.81 -33.00 -26.45
C ARG A 63 -43.30 -32.88 -26.20
N VAL A 64 -43.72 -31.84 -25.50
CA VAL A 64 -45.12 -31.52 -25.20
C VAL A 64 -45.43 -30.16 -25.83
N GLU A 65 -46.46 -30.13 -26.69
CA GLU A 65 -46.83 -29.00 -27.52
C GLU A 65 -48.18 -28.43 -27.10
N PHE A 66 -48.21 -27.20 -26.60
CA PHE A 66 -49.40 -26.51 -26.09
C PHE A 66 -50.03 -25.61 -27.16
N VAL A 67 -51.36 -25.66 -27.27
CA VAL A 67 -52.14 -24.69 -28.06
C VAL A 67 -52.30 -23.37 -27.29
N GLU A 68 -52.61 -22.29 -27.99
CA GLU A 68 -52.89 -20.96 -27.41
C GLU A 68 -53.93 -21.05 -26.27
N GLY A 69 -53.66 -20.35 -25.16
CA GLY A 69 -54.52 -20.33 -23.97
C GLY A 69 -54.62 -21.66 -23.22
N SER A 70 -53.61 -22.53 -23.33
CA SER A 70 -53.56 -23.81 -22.61
C SER A 70 -52.32 -23.93 -21.74
N GLY A 71 -52.43 -24.67 -20.63
CA GLY A 71 -51.29 -24.93 -19.73
C GLY A 71 -51.47 -26.21 -18.92
N LEU A 72 -50.72 -26.32 -17.82
CA LEU A 72 -50.78 -27.47 -16.91
C LEU A 72 -51.04 -26.99 -15.47
N VAL A 73 -52.12 -27.47 -14.86
CA VAL A 73 -52.51 -27.15 -13.49
C VAL A 73 -52.46 -28.40 -12.63
N VAL A 74 -51.63 -28.41 -11.60
CA VAL A 74 -51.56 -29.46 -10.58
C VAL A 74 -52.34 -28.99 -9.35
N GLU A 75 -53.59 -29.46 -9.21
CA GLU A 75 -54.52 -29.02 -8.16
C GLU A 75 -54.66 -30.14 -7.11
N GLY A 76 -53.76 -30.13 -6.11
CA GLY A 76 -53.65 -31.20 -5.12
C GLY A 76 -53.14 -32.56 -5.66
N GLY A 77 -52.86 -32.68 -6.97
CA GLY A 77 -52.33 -33.88 -7.62
C GLY A 77 -50.80 -33.95 -7.68
N ARG A 78 -50.24 -34.81 -8.55
CA ARG A 78 -48.77 -34.98 -8.70
C ARG A 78 -48.28 -34.91 -10.15
N LEU A 79 -47.24 -34.15 -10.42
CA LEU A 79 -46.50 -34.13 -11.69
C LEU A 79 -45.07 -34.65 -11.52
N VAL A 80 -44.66 -35.61 -12.34
CA VAL A 80 -43.27 -36.08 -12.42
C VAL A 80 -42.79 -35.95 -13.87
N ALA A 81 -42.02 -34.92 -14.17
CA ALA A 81 -41.34 -34.74 -15.45
C ALA A 81 -39.83 -34.82 -15.24
N GLU A 82 -39.27 -36.00 -15.43
CA GLU A 82 -37.84 -36.27 -15.19
C GLU A 82 -37.15 -36.67 -16.50
N GLY A 83 -36.56 -35.68 -17.18
CA GLY A 83 -35.67 -35.88 -18.32
C GLY A 83 -34.27 -36.35 -17.91
N SER A 84 -33.36 -36.37 -18.88
CA SER A 84 -31.93 -36.61 -18.66
C SER A 84 -31.08 -35.66 -19.51
N GLU A 85 -29.81 -35.44 -19.16
CA GLU A 85 -28.89 -34.58 -19.90
C GLU A 85 -28.87 -34.84 -21.42
N GLY A 86 -28.90 -36.11 -21.84
CA GLY A 86 -28.94 -36.47 -23.26
C GLY A 86 -30.33 -36.51 -23.89
N LEU A 87 -31.40 -36.45 -23.09
CA LEU A 87 -32.79 -36.53 -23.51
C LEU A 87 -33.65 -35.62 -22.60
N PRO A 88 -33.52 -34.29 -22.72
CA PRO A 88 -34.35 -33.37 -21.95
C PRO A 88 -35.81 -33.47 -22.39
N ILE A 89 -36.73 -33.09 -21.51
CA ILE A 89 -38.14 -32.91 -21.84
C ILE A 89 -38.31 -31.49 -22.40
N THR A 90 -39.01 -31.31 -23.51
CA THR A 90 -39.28 -29.97 -24.06
C THR A 90 -40.76 -29.62 -23.94
N PHE A 91 -41.07 -28.52 -23.27
CA PHE A 91 -42.40 -27.91 -23.19
C PHE A 91 -42.41 -26.68 -24.08
N SER A 92 -43.29 -26.64 -25.08
CA SER A 92 -43.26 -25.57 -26.09
C SER A 92 -44.59 -25.50 -26.83
N ARG A 93 -44.69 -24.63 -27.82
CA ARG A 93 -45.73 -24.63 -28.86
C ARG A 93 -45.33 -25.52 -30.04
N SER A 94 -46.24 -25.76 -30.99
CA SER A 94 -45.88 -26.48 -32.21
C SER A 94 -44.89 -25.64 -33.04
N PRO A 95 -43.90 -26.26 -33.72
CA PRO A 95 -42.99 -25.52 -34.59
C PRO A 95 -43.74 -24.74 -35.69
N GLY A 96 -43.55 -23.42 -35.71
CA GLY A 96 -44.15 -22.51 -36.69
C GLY A 96 -45.43 -21.80 -36.23
N ASP A 97 -45.93 -22.11 -35.03
CA ASP A 97 -46.96 -21.30 -34.38
C ASP A 97 -46.34 -20.01 -33.79
N ASP A 98 -47.16 -18.96 -33.64
CA ASP A 98 -46.73 -17.64 -33.14
C ASP A 98 -47.48 -17.18 -31.86
N HIS A 99 -47.95 -18.11 -31.03
CA HIS A 99 -48.57 -17.84 -29.73
C HIS A 99 -47.68 -18.21 -28.53
N GLU A 100 -47.99 -17.66 -27.36
CA GLU A 100 -47.51 -18.14 -26.07
C GLU A 100 -48.57 -19.05 -25.42
N TRP A 101 -48.15 -19.86 -24.44
CA TRP A 101 -49.03 -20.75 -23.68
C TRP A 101 -48.93 -20.47 -22.18
N ASP A 102 -49.95 -20.84 -21.40
CA ASP A 102 -50.16 -20.34 -20.02
C ASP A 102 -49.09 -20.75 -18.99
N GLY A 103 -48.14 -21.62 -19.33
CA GLY A 103 -47.19 -22.14 -18.35
C GLY A 103 -47.80 -23.17 -17.37
N PHE A 104 -47.13 -23.36 -16.23
CA PHE A 104 -47.52 -24.34 -15.21
C PHE A 104 -48.04 -23.66 -13.93
N ARG A 105 -49.00 -24.30 -13.26
CA ARG A 105 -49.50 -23.86 -11.96
C ARG A 105 -49.61 -25.03 -10.99
N PHE A 106 -48.98 -24.92 -9.83
CA PHE A 106 -49.14 -25.85 -8.72
C PHE A 106 -49.99 -25.18 -7.63
N VAL A 107 -51.12 -25.80 -7.26
CA VAL A 107 -52.06 -25.24 -6.28
C VAL A 107 -52.39 -26.30 -5.24
N ASP A 108 -52.21 -25.94 -3.96
CA ASP A 108 -52.56 -26.75 -2.80
C ASP A 108 -52.07 -28.21 -2.90
N THR A 109 -50.86 -28.44 -3.46
CA THR A 109 -50.27 -29.77 -3.61
C THR A 109 -48.94 -29.89 -2.86
N LEU A 110 -48.91 -30.76 -1.85
CA LEU A 110 -47.68 -31.15 -1.14
C LEU A 110 -47.14 -32.51 -1.61
N GLU A 111 -47.67 -33.03 -2.73
CA GLU A 111 -47.14 -34.22 -3.37
C GLU A 111 -45.70 -33.98 -3.86
N ASP A 112 -45.01 -35.07 -4.17
CA ASP A 112 -43.64 -35.03 -4.68
C ASP A 112 -43.63 -34.64 -6.17
N ASN A 113 -43.85 -33.35 -6.44
CA ASN A 113 -43.82 -32.77 -7.79
C ASN A 113 -42.39 -32.45 -8.22
N ARG A 114 -42.03 -32.82 -9.45
CA ARG A 114 -40.65 -32.71 -9.95
C ARG A 114 -40.59 -32.30 -11.40
N LEU A 115 -39.71 -31.34 -11.69
CA LEU A 115 -39.25 -30.96 -13.02
C LEU A 115 -37.73 -31.15 -13.06
N ARG A 116 -37.23 -32.02 -13.93
CA ARG A 116 -35.80 -32.29 -14.05
C ARG A 116 -35.36 -32.41 -15.50
N HIS A 117 -34.23 -31.80 -15.87
CA HIS A 117 -33.69 -31.80 -17.25
C HIS A 117 -34.78 -31.46 -18.28
N PHE A 118 -35.30 -30.23 -18.21
CA PHE A 118 -36.34 -29.76 -19.09
C PHE A 118 -35.95 -28.43 -19.74
N ILE A 119 -36.57 -28.18 -20.89
CA ILE A 119 -36.51 -26.92 -21.62
C ILE A 119 -37.95 -26.42 -21.72
N MET A 120 -38.20 -25.19 -21.28
CA MET A 120 -39.51 -24.56 -21.32
C MET A 120 -39.44 -23.33 -22.24
N GLU A 121 -40.24 -23.32 -23.30
CA GLU A 121 -40.26 -22.28 -24.33
C GLU A 121 -41.66 -21.67 -24.44
N HIS A 122 -41.75 -20.35 -24.51
CA HIS A 122 -42.97 -19.55 -24.77
C HIS A 122 -44.12 -19.81 -23.79
N GLY A 123 -43.79 -20.20 -22.56
CA GLY A 123 -44.75 -20.72 -21.58
C GLY A 123 -45.11 -19.70 -20.52
N ASP A 124 -45.34 -18.45 -20.89
CA ASP A 124 -45.42 -17.27 -20.01
C ASP A 124 -46.57 -16.30 -20.36
N ASP A 125 -47.58 -16.74 -21.13
CA ASP A 125 -48.73 -15.89 -21.59
C ASP A 125 -49.55 -15.25 -20.45
N ARG A 126 -49.35 -15.70 -19.20
CA ARG A 126 -50.02 -15.16 -18.01
C ARG A 126 -49.22 -14.09 -17.27
N GLY A 127 -48.01 -13.78 -17.74
CA GLY A 127 -47.04 -12.93 -17.04
C GLY A 127 -46.05 -13.72 -16.18
N GLU A 128 -46.22 -15.04 -16.07
CA GLU A 128 -45.27 -15.92 -15.40
C GLU A 128 -45.22 -17.32 -16.01
N SER A 129 -44.05 -17.99 -15.92
CA SER A 129 -43.90 -19.33 -16.48
C SER A 129 -44.35 -20.45 -15.56
N ILE A 130 -44.05 -20.35 -14.27
CA ILE A 130 -44.45 -21.34 -13.25
C ILE A 130 -45.00 -20.62 -12.03
N THR A 131 -46.25 -20.89 -11.67
CA THR A 131 -46.81 -20.48 -10.37
C THR A 131 -46.71 -21.62 -9.35
N VAL A 132 -46.29 -21.33 -8.12
CA VAL A 132 -46.32 -22.26 -6.98
C VAL A 132 -47.08 -21.63 -5.82
N ASP A 133 -48.28 -22.14 -5.55
CA ASP A 133 -49.21 -21.60 -4.56
C ASP A 133 -49.55 -22.68 -3.51
N ARG A 134 -49.12 -22.47 -2.25
CA ARG A 134 -49.21 -23.44 -1.12
C ARG A 134 -48.80 -24.85 -1.53
N SER A 135 -47.71 -24.95 -2.29
CA SER A 135 -47.34 -26.16 -3.02
C SER A 135 -45.86 -26.53 -2.92
N ARG A 136 -45.60 -27.83 -3.08
CA ARG A 136 -44.26 -28.40 -3.12
C ARG A 136 -43.82 -28.62 -4.55
N LEU A 137 -42.64 -28.10 -4.90
CA LEU A 137 -42.01 -28.32 -6.21
C LEU A 137 -40.50 -28.49 -6.08
N LYS A 138 -39.94 -29.45 -6.82
CA LYS A 138 -38.51 -29.57 -7.02
C LYS A 138 -38.14 -29.34 -8.49
N ILE A 139 -37.24 -28.41 -8.73
CA ILE A 139 -36.68 -28.09 -10.05
C ILE A 139 -35.19 -28.46 -10.05
N SER A 140 -34.72 -29.16 -11.09
CA SER A 140 -33.29 -29.37 -11.29
C SER A 140 -32.87 -29.44 -12.76
N PHE A 141 -31.75 -28.80 -13.13
CA PHE A 141 -31.31 -28.76 -14.53
C PHE A 141 -32.41 -28.21 -15.47
N GLY A 142 -33.13 -27.17 -15.04
CA GLY A 142 -34.10 -26.44 -15.86
C GLY A 142 -33.44 -25.40 -16.76
N SER A 143 -34.13 -25.04 -17.86
CA SER A 143 -33.72 -23.99 -18.80
C SER A 143 -34.96 -23.36 -19.46
N TRP A 144 -34.96 -22.04 -19.62
CA TRP A 144 -36.07 -21.24 -20.15
C TRP A 144 -35.63 -20.25 -21.25
N PRO A 145 -35.17 -20.75 -22.41
CA PRO A 145 -34.44 -19.93 -23.39
C PRO A 145 -35.27 -18.84 -24.08
N THR A 146 -36.58 -18.77 -23.86
CA THR A 146 -37.46 -17.80 -24.53
C THR A 146 -38.47 -17.16 -23.59
N THR A 147 -38.31 -17.30 -22.28
CA THR A 147 -39.19 -16.67 -21.30
C THR A 147 -38.66 -15.27 -21.04
N GLU A 148 -39.52 -14.27 -21.20
CA GLU A 148 -39.17 -12.85 -21.09
C GLU A 148 -39.87 -12.17 -19.90
N GLU A 149 -40.88 -12.84 -19.32
CA GLU A 149 -41.61 -12.45 -18.12
C GLU A 149 -41.11 -13.20 -16.86
N THR A 150 -41.80 -13.05 -15.72
CA THR A 150 -41.44 -13.71 -14.45
C THR A 150 -41.29 -15.23 -14.61
N MET A 151 -40.14 -15.79 -14.21
CA MET A 151 -39.90 -17.23 -14.40
C MET A 151 -40.74 -18.07 -13.45
N ILE A 152 -40.73 -17.67 -12.17
CA ILE A 152 -41.39 -18.41 -11.10
C ILE A 152 -42.02 -17.42 -10.12
N GLU A 153 -43.33 -17.54 -9.97
CA GLU A 153 -44.17 -16.79 -9.03
C GLU A 153 -44.55 -17.70 -7.86
N MET A 154 -44.43 -17.24 -6.61
CA MET A 154 -44.62 -18.08 -5.43
C MET A 154 -45.43 -17.44 -4.30
N ASP A 155 -46.34 -18.20 -3.70
CA ASP A 155 -47.02 -17.86 -2.43
C ASP A 155 -47.05 -19.09 -1.52
N GLU A 156 -46.60 -18.92 -0.27
CA GLU A 156 -46.39 -20.00 0.71
C GLU A 156 -45.65 -21.24 0.14
N PRO A 157 -44.43 -21.08 -0.42
CA PRO A 157 -43.76 -22.15 -1.17
C PRO A 157 -43.12 -23.25 -0.30
N ALA A 158 -43.07 -24.47 -0.85
CA ALA A 158 -42.18 -25.55 -0.42
C ALA A 158 -41.27 -25.97 -1.60
N VAL A 159 -40.37 -25.08 -1.99
CA VAL A 159 -39.65 -25.11 -3.26
C VAL A 159 -38.15 -25.33 -3.08
N LEU A 160 -37.59 -26.24 -3.89
CA LEU A 160 -36.14 -26.40 -4.08
C LEU A 160 -35.82 -26.24 -5.57
N ILE A 161 -34.95 -25.29 -5.88
CA ILE A 161 -34.40 -25.10 -7.22
C ILE A 161 -32.89 -25.33 -7.15
N GLU A 162 -32.39 -26.29 -7.93
CA GLU A 162 -30.98 -26.62 -7.92
C GLU A 162 -30.37 -26.88 -9.29
N ASP A 163 -29.07 -26.64 -9.43
CA ASP A 163 -28.28 -27.05 -10.60
C ASP A 163 -28.92 -26.60 -11.93
N SER A 164 -29.56 -25.42 -11.96
CA SER A 164 -30.35 -24.93 -13.11
C SER A 164 -29.78 -23.62 -13.67
N GLU A 165 -30.03 -23.38 -14.96
CA GLU A 165 -29.72 -22.12 -15.65
C GLU A 165 -31.03 -21.34 -15.80
N ILE A 166 -31.09 -20.20 -15.12
CA ILE A 166 -32.27 -19.33 -15.07
C ILE A 166 -31.87 -18.06 -15.82
N PRO A 167 -32.25 -17.93 -17.11
CA PRO A 167 -31.82 -16.81 -17.93
C PRO A 167 -32.42 -15.50 -17.45
N GLY A 168 -31.86 -14.40 -17.96
CA GLY A 168 -32.40 -13.06 -17.74
C GLY A 168 -33.73 -12.84 -18.44
N ILE A 169 -34.44 -11.80 -18.02
CA ILE A 169 -35.78 -11.44 -18.50
C ILE A 169 -35.84 -9.95 -18.87
N SER A 170 -36.91 -9.55 -19.58
CA SER A 170 -37.14 -8.17 -20.01
C SER A 170 -38.42 -7.54 -19.45
N SER A 171 -39.21 -8.29 -18.67
CA SER A 171 -40.41 -7.82 -17.98
C SER A 171 -40.61 -8.61 -16.67
N GLY A 172 -41.12 -7.98 -15.60
CA GLY A 172 -41.24 -8.59 -14.27
C GLY A 172 -39.92 -8.76 -13.49
N GLU A 173 -39.88 -9.72 -12.57
CA GLU A 173 -38.72 -10.16 -11.77
C GLU A 173 -38.40 -11.61 -12.12
N VAL A 174 -37.12 -12.02 -12.08
CA VAL A 174 -36.77 -13.39 -12.50
C VAL A 174 -37.45 -14.42 -11.61
N ILE A 175 -37.43 -14.19 -10.31
CA ILE A 175 -38.26 -14.91 -9.35
C ILE A 175 -38.94 -13.87 -8.46
N HIS A 176 -40.25 -14.04 -8.26
CA HIS A 176 -41.02 -13.26 -7.30
C HIS A 176 -41.72 -14.21 -6.32
N GLY A 177 -41.85 -13.79 -5.06
CA GLY A 177 -42.76 -14.50 -4.16
C GLY A 177 -42.93 -13.92 -2.77
N GLU A 178 -43.83 -14.55 -2.03
CA GLU A 178 -44.20 -14.08 -0.70
C GLU A 178 -44.57 -15.19 0.31
N ASN A 179 -44.65 -14.78 1.58
CA ASN A 179 -45.25 -15.53 2.69
C ASN A 179 -44.59 -16.88 3.00
N LEU A 180 -43.29 -16.91 3.27
CA LEU A 180 -42.62 -18.16 3.66
C LEU A 180 -43.00 -18.61 5.09
N VAL A 181 -43.91 -19.57 5.21
CA VAL A 181 -44.41 -20.10 6.49
C VAL A 181 -44.23 -21.61 6.62
N ALA A 182 -44.06 -22.10 7.85
CA ALA A 182 -43.90 -23.54 8.10
C ALA A 182 -45.17 -24.33 7.70
N PRO A 183 -45.05 -25.51 7.06
CA PRO A 183 -43.83 -26.31 6.86
C PRO A 183 -43.07 -26.02 5.55
N GLY A 184 -43.36 -24.89 4.89
CA GLY A 184 -42.70 -24.44 3.65
C GLY A 184 -41.20 -24.18 3.81
N TYR A 185 -40.53 -24.08 2.66
CA TYR A 185 -39.10 -23.79 2.52
C TYR A 185 -38.87 -23.21 1.13
N LEU A 186 -37.89 -22.32 1.00
CA LEU A 186 -37.38 -21.85 -0.28
C LEU A 186 -35.87 -21.97 -0.29
N ILE A 187 -35.35 -22.87 -1.12
CA ILE A 187 -33.92 -23.16 -1.24
C ILE A 187 -33.52 -23.02 -2.70
N LEU A 188 -32.64 -22.06 -2.97
CA LEU A 188 -32.02 -21.84 -4.28
C LEU A 188 -30.55 -22.23 -4.15
N ARG A 189 -30.10 -23.27 -4.86
CA ARG A 189 -28.71 -23.73 -4.76
C ARG A 189 -28.03 -24.13 -6.06
N ARG A 190 -26.77 -23.74 -6.25
CA ARG A 190 -25.96 -24.10 -7.43
C ARG A 190 -26.63 -23.77 -8.76
N ASN A 191 -27.41 -22.68 -8.80
CA ASN A 191 -28.01 -22.16 -10.02
C ASN A 191 -27.15 -21.04 -10.60
N VAL A 192 -27.36 -20.75 -11.88
CA VAL A 192 -26.84 -19.56 -12.56
C VAL A 192 -28.03 -18.68 -12.93
N PHE A 193 -28.01 -17.43 -12.49
CA PHE A 193 -29.06 -16.43 -12.73
C PHE A 193 -28.54 -15.35 -13.68
N GLY A 194 -29.29 -15.13 -14.76
CA GLY A 194 -29.14 -13.95 -15.61
C GLY A 194 -29.78 -12.71 -14.98
N LYS A 195 -29.74 -11.59 -15.72
CA LYS A 195 -30.19 -10.29 -15.25
C LYS A 195 -31.65 -9.96 -15.61
N ALA A 196 -32.33 -9.18 -14.77
CA ALA A 196 -33.55 -8.47 -15.16
C ALA A 196 -33.18 -7.15 -15.84
N SER A 197 -33.68 -6.90 -17.07
CA SER A 197 -33.27 -5.77 -17.93
C SER A 197 -34.30 -4.63 -18.00
N ASN A 198 -35.14 -4.51 -16.99
CA ASN A 198 -36.31 -3.63 -16.92
C ASN A 198 -36.38 -2.82 -15.62
N GLY A 199 -35.28 -2.84 -14.85
CA GLY A 199 -35.25 -2.32 -13.49
C GLY A 199 -36.02 -3.17 -12.47
N GLY A 200 -36.45 -4.38 -12.81
CA GLY A 200 -36.89 -5.37 -11.82
C GLY A 200 -35.69 -6.08 -11.19
N ASP A 201 -35.97 -6.89 -10.17
CA ASP A 201 -34.95 -7.60 -9.40
C ASP A 201 -34.75 -9.03 -9.92
N VAL A 202 -33.58 -9.61 -9.63
CA VAL A 202 -33.35 -11.03 -9.96
C VAL A 202 -34.17 -11.93 -9.02
N LEU A 203 -34.34 -11.52 -7.76
CA LEU A 203 -35.24 -12.15 -6.81
C LEU A 203 -35.85 -11.07 -5.93
N ASP A 204 -37.16 -10.83 -6.04
CA ASP A 204 -37.93 -10.13 -5.00
C ASP A 204 -38.63 -11.17 -4.13
N PHE A 205 -38.41 -11.09 -2.82
CA PHE A 205 -39.18 -11.90 -1.89
C PHE A 205 -39.63 -11.14 -0.66
N SER A 206 -40.94 -11.22 -0.40
CA SER A 206 -41.61 -10.58 0.73
C SER A 206 -42.02 -11.56 1.83
N GLY A 207 -41.45 -11.39 3.03
CA GLY A 207 -41.84 -12.10 4.23
C GLY A 207 -41.14 -13.45 4.44
N ALA A 208 -40.23 -13.48 5.41
CA ALA A 208 -39.71 -14.68 6.07
C ALA A 208 -39.01 -14.22 7.35
N GLU A 209 -39.38 -14.73 8.52
CA GLU A 209 -38.76 -14.26 9.78
C GLU A 209 -38.44 -15.43 10.72
N ALA A 210 -37.21 -15.45 11.23
CA ALA A 210 -36.81 -16.42 12.25
C ALA A 210 -37.61 -16.20 13.56
N PRO A 211 -38.02 -17.25 14.29
CA PRO A 211 -37.59 -18.64 14.16
C PRO A 211 -38.40 -19.49 13.16
N GLY A 212 -39.19 -18.87 12.29
CA GLY A 212 -39.83 -19.53 11.14
C GLY A 212 -38.80 -19.96 10.07
N PRO A 213 -39.27 -20.59 8.97
CA PRO A 213 -38.41 -20.84 7.81
C PRO A 213 -37.89 -19.51 7.24
N ILE A 214 -36.64 -19.51 6.84
CA ILE A 214 -35.96 -18.38 6.19
C ILE A 214 -35.50 -18.77 4.80
N LEU A 215 -35.26 -17.77 3.95
CA LEU A 215 -34.76 -17.98 2.60
C LEU A 215 -33.32 -18.52 2.63
N GLN A 216 -33.01 -19.50 1.77
CA GLN A 216 -31.67 -20.08 1.65
C GLN A 216 -31.14 -19.97 0.23
N ILE A 217 -30.04 -19.22 0.06
CA ILE A 217 -29.38 -18.96 -1.22
C ILE A 217 -27.95 -19.48 -1.14
N ILE A 218 -27.66 -20.62 -1.78
CA ILE A 218 -26.42 -21.39 -1.53
C ILE A 218 -25.66 -21.72 -2.83
N ASP A 219 -24.40 -21.32 -2.93
CA ASP A 219 -23.48 -21.66 -4.02
C ASP A 219 -24.00 -21.31 -5.44
N ASN A 220 -24.82 -20.26 -5.58
CA ASN A 220 -25.32 -19.77 -6.87
C ASN A 220 -24.37 -18.75 -7.50
N VAL A 221 -24.54 -18.49 -8.79
CA VAL A 221 -23.90 -17.40 -9.53
C VAL A 221 -24.96 -16.43 -10.04
N PHE A 222 -24.83 -15.15 -9.71
CA PHE A 222 -25.68 -14.06 -10.20
C PHE A 222 -24.83 -13.17 -11.11
N GLU A 223 -25.17 -13.13 -12.40
CA GLU A 223 -24.30 -12.56 -13.44
C GLU A 223 -24.42 -11.03 -13.62
N GLY A 224 -25.48 -10.42 -13.07
CA GLY A 224 -25.72 -8.98 -13.08
C GLY A 224 -27.18 -8.61 -12.81
N GLY A 225 -27.46 -7.31 -12.81
CA GLY A 225 -28.78 -6.73 -12.61
C GLY A 225 -28.74 -5.22 -12.83
N ASP A 226 -29.83 -4.66 -13.36
CA ASP A 226 -29.96 -3.23 -13.63
C ASP A 226 -30.58 -2.45 -12.44
N ASP A 227 -31.10 -3.18 -11.44
CA ASP A 227 -31.54 -2.71 -10.10
C ASP A 227 -31.00 -3.70 -9.04
N ASP A 228 -31.81 -4.35 -8.19
CA ASP A 228 -31.32 -5.23 -7.13
C ASP A 228 -31.20 -6.71 -7.56
N GLY A 229 -30.22 -7.41 -6.99
CA GLY A 229 -30.06 -8.84 -7.15
C GLY A 229 -31.08 -9.59 -6.30
N LEU A 230 -30.95 -9.48 -4.99
CA LEU A 230 -31.94 -9.98 -4.05
C LEU A 230 -32.62 -8.77 -3.39
N ASP A 231 -33.90 -8.54 -3.62
CA ASP A 231 -34.70 -7.61 -2.82
C ASP A 231 -35.42 -8.38 -1.70
N LEU A 232 -35.00 -8.09 -0.46
CA LEU A 232 -35.41 -8.82 0.75
C LEU A 232 -36.34 -7.96 1.62
N ASP A 233 -37.59 -7.90 1.20
CA ASP A 233 -38.65 -7.09 1.79
C ASP A 233 -39.23 -7.73 3.06
N GLY A 234 -38.59 -7.44 4.21
CA GLY A 234 -38.90 -8.09 5.49
C GLY A 234 -38.59 -9.59 5.50
N THR A 235 -37.50 -9.99 4.82
CA THR A 235 -37.14 -11.38 4.53
C THR A 235 -35.76 -11.73 5.10
N ASP A 236 -35.74 -12.45 6.22
CA ASP A 236 -34.52 -13.08 6.74
C ASP A 236 -33.95 -14.07 5.72
N ALA A 237 -32.63 -14.00 5.49
CA ALA A 237 -31.96 -14.82 4.49
C ALA A 237 -30.60 -15.35 4.97
N PHE A 238 -30.36 -16.62 4.67
CA PHE A 238 -29.04 -17.26 4.76
C PHE A 238 -28.44 -17.37 3.36
N VAL A 239 -27.38 -16.62 3.11
CA VAL A 239 -26.75 -16.49 1.79
C VAL A 239 -25.30 -16.96 1.92
N SER A 240 -24.98 -18.10 1.32
CA SER A 240 -23.67 -18.73 1.49
C SER A 240 -23.02 -19.24 0.21
N GLY A 241 -21.74 -18.96 0.01
CA GLY A 241 -20.95 -19.53 -1.08
C GLY A 241 -21.28 -19.00 -2.48
N ASN A 242 -22.10 -17.96 -2.60
CA ASN A 242 -22.54 -17.43 -3.88
C ASN A 242 -21.50 -16.48 -4.49
N VAL A 243 -21.59 -16.30 -5.80
CA VAL A 243 -20.88 -15.26 -6.53
C VAL A 243 -21.90 -14.25 -7.08
N PHE A 244 -21.74 -12.99 -6.71
CA PHE A 244 -22.51 -11.86 -7.26
C PHE A 244 -21.58 -10.99 -8.09
N MET A 245 -21.95 -10.65 -9.31
CA MET A 245 -21.14 -9.79 -10.15
C MET A 245 -21.96 -8.83 -10.99
N ASN A 246 -21.40 -7.67 -11.33
CA ASN A 246 -21.92 -6.72 -12.32
C ASN A 246 -23.36 -6.22 -12.06
N PHE A 247 -23.73 -6.01 -10.80
CA PHE A 247 -24.94 -5.24 -10.47
C PHE A 247 -24.66 -3.76 -10.66
N ARG A 248 -25.26 -3.17 -11.69
CA ARG A 248 -24.95 -1.82 -12.19
C ARG A 248 -26.25 -1.10 -12.51
N LYS A 249 -26.43 0.09 -11.95
CA LYS A 249 -27.61 0.89 -12.24
C LYS A 249 -27.65 1.24 -13.72
N ASP A 250 -28.71 0.85 -14.42
CA ASP A 250 -28.96 1.32 -15.78
C ASP A 250 -29.60 2.71 -15.74
N PRO A 251 -28.92 3.77 -16.22
CA PRO A 251 -29.51 5.11 -16.27
C PRO A 251 -30.78 5.17 -17.13
N ALA A 252 -30.92 4.27 -18.12
CA ALA A 252 -32.05 4.25 -19.03
C ALA A 252 -33.36 3.78 -18.36
N ASN A 253 -33.29 3.14 -17.18
CA ASN A 253 -34.50 2.72 -16.46
C ASN A 253 -35.21 3.87 -15.72
N GLY A 254 -34.58 5.05 -15.63
CA GLY A 254 -35.17 6.28 -15.09
C GLY A 254 -35.56 6.22 -13.60
N ARG A 255 -35.19 5.15 -12.88
CA ARG A 255 -35.45 5.03 -11.44
C ARG A 255 -34.34 5.72 -10.65
N ALA A 256 -34.73 6.51 -9.66
CA ALA A 256 -33.80 7.17 -8.74
C ALA A 256 -33.26 6.23 -7.64
N THR A 257 -33.48 4.92 -7.74
CA THR A 257 -33.01 3.89 -6.79
C THR A 257 -31.55 3.54 -7.04
N THR A 258 -30.98 2.76 -6.12
CA THR A 258 -29.61 2.23 -6.26
C THR A 258 -29.63 0.78 -6.75
N SER A 259 -28.58 0.34 -7.47
CA SER A 259 -28.38 -1.08 -7.78
C SER A 259 -27.50 -1.77 -6.72
N ASN A 260 -27.99 -2.88 -6.17
CA ASN A 260 -27.32 -3.64 -5.12
C ASN A 260 -27.33 -5.14 -5.43
N ALA A 261 -26.27 -5.87 -5.10
CA ALA A 261 -26.34 -7.33 -5.17
C ALA A 261 -27.37 -7.91 -4.19
N ILE A 262 -27.54 -7.27 -3.02
CA ILE A 262 -28.53 -7.61 -2.01
C ILE A 262 -29.09 -6.30 -1.43
N ALA A 263 -30.40 -6.15 -1.44
CA ALA A 263 -31.13 -5.08 -0.78
C ALA A 263 -32.09 -5.64 0.28
N THR A 264 -32.43 -4.79 1.24
CA THR A 264 -33.49 -5.08 2.22
C THR A 264 -34.48 -3.95 2.19
N GLY A 265 -35.78 -4.23 2.20
CA GLY A 265 -36.79 -3.18 2.24
C GLY A 265 -37.97 -3.49 3.16
N LEU A 266 -38.97 -2.62 3.08
CA LEU A 266 -40.18 -2.74 3.86
C LEU A 266 -41.05 -3.85 3.26
N PRO A 267 -41.49 -4.85 4.04
CA PRO A 267 -42.42 -5.84 3.54
C PRO A 267 -43.68 -5.16 3.00
N GLN A 268 -44.31 -5.76 1.98
CA GLN A 268 -45.56 -5.23 1.38
C GLN A 268 -46.66 -4.97 2.43
N SER A 269 -46.64 -5.69 3.55
CA SER A 269 -47.52 -5.47 4.72
C SER A 269 -47.42 -4.08 5.36
N GLY A 270 -46.33 -3.35 5.13
CA GLY A 270 -46.00 -2.07 5.78
C GLY A 270 -45.49 -2.22 7.22
N ALA A 271 -45.17 -3.45 7.66
CA ALA A 271 -44.51 -3.68 8.94
C ALA A 271 -43.07 -3.11 8.93
N PRO A 272 -42.47 -2.80 10.10
CA PRO A 272 -41.08 -2.37 10.15
C PRO A 272 -40.14 -3.43 9.56
N ASN A 273 -39.23 -3.02 8.68
CA ASN A 273 -38.16 -3.86 8.15
C ASN A 273 -37.18 -4.22 9.27
N ARG A 274 -37.16 -5.50 9.67
CA ARG A 274 -36.25 -6.07 10.68
C ARG A 274 -35.36 -7.16 10.09
N THR A 275 -35.19 -7.15 8.76
CA THR A 275 -34.53 -8.20 7.99
C THR A 275 -33.15 -8.52 8.53
N ARG A 276 -32.87 -9.80 8.75
CA ARG A 276 -31.55 -10.30 9.13
C ARG A 276 -30.93 -11.05 7.96
N VAL A 277 -29.82 -10.52 7.47
CA VAL A 277 -29.06 -11.16 6.40
C VAL A 277 -27.80 -11.78 6.99
N THR A 278 -27.61 -13.08 6.76
CA THR A 278 -26.38 -13.79 7.13
C THR A 278 -25.61 -14.15 5.86
N LEU A 279 -24.47 -13.50 5.65
CA LEU A 279 -23.59 -13.70 4.50
C LEU A 279 -22.38 -14.51 4.91
N VAL A 280 -22.16 -15.66 4.25
CA VAL A 280 -21.07 -16.57 4.60
C VAL A 280 -20.35 -17.05 3.35
N ARG A 281 -19.05 -16.81 3.21
CA ARG A 281 -18.27 -17.34 2.07
C ARG A 281 -18.72 -16.85 0.68
N ASN A 282 -19.33 -15.68 0.56
CA ASN A 282 -19.73 -15.14 -0.74
C ASN A 282 -18.61 -14.28 -1.36
N LEU A 283 -18.61 -14.22 -2.69
CA LEU A 283 -17.74 -13.38 -3.50
C LEU A 283 -18.58 -12.32 -4.22
N PHE A 284 -18.27 -11.04 -4.03
CA PHE A 284 -18.92 -9.91 -4.70
C PHE A 284 -17.90 -9.21 -5.59
N LEU A 285 -18.22 -9.02 -6.87
CA LEU A 285 -17.30 -8.50 -7.89
C LEU A 285 -17.94 -7.39 -8.72
N ASN A 286 -17.28 -6.23 -8.80
CA ASN A 286 -17.61 -5.19 -9.77
C ASN A 286 -19.09 -4.75 -9.74
N CYS A 287 -19.69 -4.64 -8.55
CA CYS A 287 -21.03 -4.10 -8.39
C CYS A 287 -20.97 -2.60 -8.04
N ASP A 288 -22.06 -1.86 -8.22
CA ASP A 288 -22.18 -0.53 -7.64
C ASP A 288 -22.16 -0.63 -6.11
N HIS A 289 -23.02 -1.50 -5.58
CA HIS A 289 -23.08 -1.85 -4.17
C HIS A 289 -23.20 -3.35 -3.94
N ALA A 290 -22.65 -3.85 -2.83
CA ALA A 290 -22.85 -5.24 -2.44
C ALA A 290 -24.12 -5.40 -1.59
N VAL A 291 -24.32 -4.55 -0.57
CA VAL A 291 -25.45 -4.68 0.36
C VAL A 291 -26.09 -3.32 0.66
N LEU A 292 -27.41 -3.22 0.50
CA LEU A 292 -28.25 -2.16 1.04
C LEU A 292 -29.00 -2.64 2.29
N LEU A 293 -28.81 -1.93 3.39
CA LEU A 293 -29.54 -2.11 4.64
C LEU A 293 -30.42 -0.90 4.89
N LYS A 294 -31.73 -1.11 5.08
CA LYS A 294 -32.70 -0.06 5.41
C LYS A 294 -33.32 -0.33 6.80
N GLU A 295 -33.69 0.73 7.50
CA GLU A 295 -34.36 0.69 8.81
C GLU A 295 -33.74 -0.23 9.88
N GLU A 296 -34.46 -1.23 10.41
CA GLU A 296 -33.96 -2.08 11.51
C GLU A 296 -33.23 -3.33 10.98
N ALA A 297 -32.92 -3.37 9.68
CA ALA A 297 -32.19 -4.46 9.06
C ALA A 297 -30.77 -4.58 9.64
N PHE A 298 -30.26 -5.81 9.68
CA PHE A 298 -28.96 -6.10 10.26
C PHE A 298 -28.22 -7.19 9.49
N LEU A 299 -26.93 -6.94 9.27
CA LEU A 299 -26.05 -7.84 8.54
C LEU A 299 -25.11 -8.61 9.48
N THR A 300 -24.95 -9.91 9.26
CA THR A 300 -23.81 -10.67 9.76
C THR A 300 -23.03 -11.23 8.57
N ALA A 301 -21.81 -10.74 8.34
CA ALA A 301 -20.97 -11.17 7.23
C ALA A 301 -19.70 -11.85 7.75
N VAL A 302 -19.55 -13.14 7.45
CA VAL A 302 -18.40 -13.95 7.87
C VAL A 302 -17.68 -14.54 6.66
N ASN A 303 -16.37 -14.32 6.56
CA ASN A 303 -15.53 -14.88 5.50
C ASN A 303 -16.01 -14.56 4.08
N ASN A 304 -16.50 -13.35 3.79
CA ASN A 304 -16.85 -12.92 2.43
C ASN A 304 -15.71 -12.12 1.79
N THR A 305 -15.73 -11.99 0.47
CA THR A 305 -14.76 -11.18 -0.28
C THR A 305 -15.51 -10.19 -1.17
N PHE A 306 -15.17 -8.91 -1.03
CA PHE A 306 -15.76 -7.78 -1.76
C PHE A 306 -14.67 -7.07 -2.56
N VAL A 307 -14.80 -7.09 -3.89
CA VAL A 307 -13.82 -6.50 -4.81
C VAL A 307 -14.46 -5.63 -5.87
N GLY A 308 -13.92 -4.43 -6.10
CA GLY A 308 -14.33 -3.59 -7.22
C GLY A 308 -15.68 -2.90 -7.03
N MET A 309 -16.10 -2.61 -5.78
CA MET A 309 -17.34 -1.85 -5.57
C MET A 309 -17.16 -0.41 -6.02
N ASP A 310 -18.02 0.04 -6.94
CA ASP A 310 -17.90 1.33 -7.59
C ASP A 310 -18.43 2.50 -6.75
N GLN A 311 -19.42 2.24 -5.90
CA GLN A 311 -20.02 3.27 -5.06
C GLN A 311 -19.76 3.01 -3.57
N ALA A 312 -20.20 1.86 -3.04
CA ALA A 312 -19.85 1.41 -1.69
C ALA A 312 -20.10 -0.08 -1.47
N VAL A 313 -19.34 -0.72 -0.58
CA VAL A 313 -19.62 -2.13 -0.22
C VAL A 313 -20.96 -2.28 0.50
N ILE A 314 -21.17 -1.52 1.57
CA ILE A 314 -22.43 -1.51 2.33
C ILE A 314 -22.96 -0.09 2.37
N GLN A 315 -24.22 0.08 2.00
CA GLN A 315 -24.94 1.31 2.27
C GLN A 315 -26.00 1.07 3.34
N PHE A 316 -25.99 1.90 4.37
CA PHE A 316 -26.96 1.84 5.46
C PHE A 316 -28.21 2.65 5.16
N ASN A 317 -28.31 3.28 4.00
CA ASN A 317 -29.51 3.99 3.59
C ASN A 317 -29.55 4.07 2.06
N GLU A 318 -30.73 4.32 1.48
CA GLU A 318 -30.89 4.44 0.04
C GLU A 318 -31.15 5.89 -0.38
N GLU A 319 -30.43 6.35 -1.40
CA GLU A 319 -30.64 7.64 -2.04
C GLU A 319 -31.80 7.57 -3.03
N GLY A 320 -32.68 8.58 -3.07
CA GLY A 320 -33.80 8.63 -4.04
C GLY A 320 -34.93 7.61 -3.84
N GLY A 321 -34.82 6.71 -2.85
CA GLY A 321 -35.83 5.68 -2.54
C GLY A 321 -37.15 6.25 -2.03
N THR A 322 -38.28 5.72 -2.53
CA THR A 322 -39.63 6.27 -2.25
C THR A 322 -40.26 5.84 -0.92
N ARG A 323 -39.62 4.91 -0.19
CA ARG A 323 -40.16 4.30 1.05
C ARG A 323 -39.12 4.05 2.14
N VAL A 324 -38.11 4.90 2.22
CA VAL A 324 -37.01 4.78 3.19
C VAL A 324 -37.39 5.51 4.49
N LEU A 325 -37.46 4.79 5.61
CA LEU A 325 -37.86 5.38 6.91
C LEU A 325 -36.68 5.69 7.84
N GLY A 326 -35.48 5.21 7.51
CA GLY A 326 -34.26 5.44 8.27
C GLY A 326 -33.16 4.46 7.88
N PRO A 327 -31.94 4.66 8.40
CA PRO A 327 -30.82 3.82 8.06
C PRO A 327 -30.91 2.44 8.73
N GLY A 328 -30.26 1.44 8.13
CA GLY A 328 -30.04 0.10 8.69
C GLY A 328 -29.42 0.13 10.08
N ARG A 329 -29.79 -0.83 10.95
CA ARG A 329 -29.32 -0.88 12.35
C ARG A 329 -27.80 -1.07 12.46
N GLY A 330 -27.21 -1.91 11.62
CA GLY A 330 -25.77 -2.20 11.71
C GLY A 330 -25.30 -3.50 11.07
N ALA A 331 -24.03 -3.82 11.30
CA ALA A 331 -23.36 -5.00 10.76
C ALA A 331 -22.29 -5.59 11.70
N ILE A 332 -22.18 -6.92 11.69
CA ILE A 332 -21.02 -7.65 12.24
C ILE A 332 -20.23 -8.23 11.07
N LEU A 333 -18.96 -7.85 10.97
CA LEU A 333 -18.06 -8.24 9.90
C LEU A 333 -16.88 -9.02 10.51
N ASP A 334 -16.74 -10.31 10.18
CA ASP A 334 -15.67 -11.15 10.71
C ASP A 334 -14.95 -11.96 9.62
N GLY A 335 -13.63 -11.79 9.49
CA GLY A 335 -12.86 -12.58 8.52
C GLY A 335 -13.06 -12.20 7.06
N ASN A 336 -13.65 -11.04 6.75
CA ASN A 336 -13.91 -10.61 5.38
C ASN A 336 -12.66 -9.99 4.71
N ILE A 337 -12.64 -9.98 3.39
CA ILE A 337 -11.66 -9.24 2.58
C ILE A 337 -12.39 -8.13 1.85
N PHE A 338 -11.95 -6.89 2.06
CA PHE A 338 -12.35 -5.71 1.30
C PHE A 338 -11.14 -5.25 0.48
N TRP A 339 -11.25 -5.24 -0.84
CA TRP A 339 -10.14 -4.89 -1.71
C TRP A 339 -10.59 -4.10 -2.92
N ASP A 340 -9.85 -3.05 -3.29
CA ASP A 340 -10.10 -2.28 -4.52
C ASP A 340 -11.56 -1.79 -4.64
N ASN A 341 -12.08 -1.17 -3.58
CA ASN A 341 -13.43 -0.60 -3.54
C ASN A 341 -13.32 0.92 -3.41
N GLU A 342 -14.18 1.66 -4.11
CA GLU A 342 -14.23 3.14 -4.03
C GLU A 342 -14.54 3.62 -2.61
N ARG A 343 -15.45 2.89 -1.94
CA ARG A 343 -15.82 3.14 -0.53
C ARG A 343 -16.26 1.85 0.13
N LEU A 344 -16.05 1.74 1.44
CA LEU A 344 -16.58 0.62 2.22
C LEU A 344 -18.02 0.87 2.69
N PHE A 345 -18.28 2.04 3.28
CA PHE A 345 -19.58 2.35 3.89
C PHE A 345 -20.16 3.67 3.37
N LYS A 346 -21.44 3.66 2.96
CA LYS A 346 -22.23 4.87 2.67
C LYS A 346 -23.31 5.03 3.74
N TYR A 347 -23.58 6.28 4.14
CA TYR A 347 -24.55 6.63 5.19
C TYR A 347 -24.28 5.96 6.54
N LEU A 348 -23.02 5.76 6.90
CA LEU A 348 -22.64 5.28 8.22
C LEU A 348 -22.86 6.39 9.26
N GLU A 349 -23.82 6.19 10.16
CA GLU A 349 -24.13 7.12 11.25
C GLU A 349 -23.44 6.70 12.57
N GLU A 350 -23.31 7.62 13.53
CA GLU A 350 -22.65 7.39 14.83
C GLU A 350 -23.36 6.29 15.65
N GLU A 351 -24.68 6.17 15.49
CA GLU A 351 -25.53 5.17 16.14
C GLU A 351 -25.47 3.77 15.49
N THR A 352 -24.83 3.64 14.32
CA THR A 352 -24.77 2.36 13.58
C THR A 352 -24.00 1.32 14.39
N GLU A 353 -24.63 0.17 14.65
CA GLU A 353 -23.99 -0.94 15.37
C GLU A 353 -22.98 -1.66 14.47
N LEU A 354 -21.70 -1.27 14.54
CA LEU A 354 -20.64 -1.83 13.69
C LEU A 354 -19.55 -2.53 14.51
N ALA A 355 -19.30 -3.81 14.19
CA ALA A 355 -18.17 -4.57 14.70
C ALA A 355 -17.38 -5.17 13.54
N ILE A 356 -16.07 -4.94 13.50
CA ILE A 356 -15.20 -5.39 12.41
C ILE A 356 -14.01 -6.13 13.01
N ASP A 357 -13.97 -7.45 12.86
CA ASP A 357 -12.90 -8.28 13.39
C ASP A 357 -12.21 -9.08 12.29
N ARG A 358 -10.89 -9.22 12.39
CA ARG A 358 -10.09 -10.08 11.51
C ARG A 358 -10.33 -9.84 10.02
N CYS A 359 -10.59 -8.60 9.62
CA CYS A 359 -10.84 -8.24 8.22
C CYS A 359 -9.56 -7.70 7.56
N VAL A 360 -9.38 -8.02 6.27
CA VAL A 360 -8.46 -7.23 5.41
C VAL A 360 -9.23 -5.99 5.02
N ILE A 361 -8.87 -4.86 5.63
CA ILE A 361 -9.64 -3.62 5.58
C ILE A 361 -8.73 -2.41 5.80
N GLU A 362 -9.09 -1.28 5.19
CA GLU A 362 -8.39 -0.01 5.32
C GLU A 362 -8.16 0.41 6.77
N GLN A 363 -7.04 1.10 7.02
CA GLN A 363 -6.57 1.51 8.34
C GLN A 363 -7.60 2.34 9.12
N ALA A 364 -8.39 3.16 8.42
CA ALA A 364 -9.42 4.01 9.01
C ALA A 364 -10.45 3.23 9.85
N TYR A 365 -10.65 1.93 9.57
CA TYR A 365 -11.66 1.11 10.21
C TYR A 365 -11.11 0.12 11.25
N HIS A 366 -9.79 0.15 11.52
CA HIS A 366 -9.20 -0.79 12.49
C HIS A 366 -9.75 -0.61 13.91
N GLY A 367 -10.21 0.59 14.27
CA GLY A 367 -10.78 0.90 15.59
C GLY A 367 -12.12 0.22 15.91
N PHE A 368 -12.82 -0.35 14.93
CA PHE A 368 -14.12 -1.02 15.12
C PHE A 368 -14.02 -2.47 15.61
N GLY A 369 -12.82 -2.99 15.80
CA GLY A 369 -12.60 -4.31 16.38
C GLY A 369 -11.12 -4.69 16.43
N GLN A 370 -10.82 -5.98 16.33
CA GLN A 370 -9.48 -6.50 16.58
C GLN A 370 -8.91 -7.24 15.37
N GLU A 371 -7.58 -7.28 15.28
CA GLU A 371 -6.83 -8.07 14.29
C GLU A 371 -7.13 -7.70 12.82
N ASN A 372 -7.61 -6.49 12.58
CA ASN A 372 -7.73 -5.89 11.25
C ASN A 372 -6.36 -5.46 10.73
N PHE A 373 -6.18 -5.47 9.41
CA PHE A 373 -4.98 -4.91 8.78
C PHE A 373 -5.28 -4.48 7.33
N ALA A 374 -4.53 -3.49 6.84
CA ALA A 374 -4.55 -3.08 5.43
C ALA A 374 -3.29 -3.58 4.72
N ALA A 375 -3.44 -4.59 3.86
CA ALA A 375 -2.35 -5.12 3.04
C ALA A 375 -2.93 -5.86 1.83
N ASP A 376 -2.15 -5.99 0.76
CA ASP A 376 -2.50 -6.83 -0.40
C ASP A 376 -2.89 -8.25 0.06
N PRO A 377 -4.14 -8.68 -0.15
CA PRO A 377 -4.61 -9.99 0.26
C PRO A 377 -3.92 -11.11 -0.52
N GLY A 378 -3.33 -10.82 -1.67
CA GLY A 378 -2.58 -11.79 -2.47
C GLY A 378 -3.47 -12.74 -3.23
N PHE A 379 -4.38 -12.21 -4.04
CA PHE A 379 -5.15 -13.03 -4.97
C PHE A 379 -4.25 -13.70 -6.01
N VAL A 380 -4.61 -14.91 -6.47
CA VAL A 380 -3.82 -15.70 -7.43
C VAL A 380 -3.81 -15.05 -8.80
N ASN A 381 -4.99 -14.74 -9.37
CA ASN A 381 -5.11 -14.14 -10.68
C ASN A 381 -6.46 -13.40 -10.82
N PRO A 382 -6.63 -12.22 -10.20
CA PRO A 382 -7.87 -11.46 -10.24
C PRO A 382 -8.26 -11.07 -11.67
N ALA A 383 -7.29 -10.74 -12.53
CA ALA A 383 -7.54 -10.43 -13.95
C ALA A 383 -8.11 -11.63 -14.74
N GLY A 384 -7.92 -12.86 -14.25
CA GLY A 384 -8.52 -14.07 -14.81
C GLY A 384 -9.70 -14.62 -13.99
N GLY A 385 -10.21 -13.86 -13.01
CA GLY A 385 -11.34 -14.24 -12.15
C GLY A 385 -10.99 -15.17 -10.99
N ASP A 386 -9.71 -15.45 -10.74
CA ASP A 386 -9.28 -16.28 -9.61
C ASP A 386 -8.89 -15.43 -8.40
N TYR A 387 -9.86 -15.26 -7.50
CA TYR A 387 -9.74 -14.53 -6.25
C TYR A 387 -9.35 -15.43 -5.06
N SER A 388 -8.90 -16.67 -5.31
CA SER A 388 -8.30 -17.47 -4.24
C SER A 388 -6.97 -16.87 -3.77
N LEU A 389 -6.53 -17.23 -2.56
CA LEU A 389 -5.32 -16.69 -1.95
C LEU A 389 -4.07 -17.46 -2.40
N ARG A 390 -3.04 -16.74 -2.81
CA ARG A 390 -1.72 -17.32 -3.13
C ARG A 390 -0.93 -17.64 -1.88
N GLN A 391 0.02 -18.57 -2.01
CA GLN A 391 0.95 -18.91 -0.93
C GLN A 391 1.68 -17.66 -0.42
N GLY A 392 1.75 -17.52 0.91
CA GLY A 392 2.38 -16.35 1.57
C GLY A 392 1.45 -15.15 1.77
N SER A 393 0.18 -15.25 1.34
CA SER A 393 -0.85 -14.25 1.63
C SER A 393 -0.96 -13.93 3.13
N PRO A 394 -1.11 -12.65 3.52
CA PRO A 394 -1.37 -12.25 4.91
C PRO A 394 -2.76 -12.70 5.40
N ALA A 395 -3.66 -13.06 4.48
CA ALA A 395 -5.02 -13.50 4.77
C ALA A 395 -5.11 -15.01 5.09
N ILE A 396 -4.04 -15.79 4.89
CA ILE A 396 -4.01 -17.23 5.22
C ILE A 396 -3.89 -17.44 6.72
N ALA A 397 -4.76 -18.30 7.28
CA ALA A 397 -4.80 -18.67 8.70
C ALA A 397 -4.91 -17.50 9.71
N THR A 398 -5.40 -16.34 9.27
CA THR A 398 -5.56 -15.12 10.09
C THR A 398 -7.02 -14.69 10.29
N GLY A 399 -7.96 -15.52 9.84
CA GLY A 399 -9.39 -15.35 9.98
C GLY A 399 -9.99 -16.08 11.19
N PRO A 400 -11.33 -16.17 11.25
CA PRO A 400 -12.06 -16.78 12.36
C PRO A 400 -11.64 -18.23 12.60
N ASN A 401 -11.38 -18.57 13.86
CA ASN A 401 -10.88 -19.90 14.26
C ASN A 401 -9.62 -20.37 13.50
N GLY A 402 -8.75 -19.45 13.05
CA GLY A 402 -7.52 -19.79 12.33
C GLY A 402 -7.74 -20.25 10.88
N LEU A 403 -8.94 -20.02 10.32
CA LEU A 403 -9.19 -20.15 8.89
C LEU A 403 -8.55 -19.01 8.11
N ASP A 404 -8.54 -19.13 6.78
CA ASP A 404 -8.22 -18.00 5.91
C ASP A 404 -9.30 -16.92 6.01
N ARG A 405 -8.99 -15.69 5.59
CA ARG A 405 -9.98 -14.63 5.39
C ARG A 405 -10.59 -14.75 4.00
N GLY A 406 -11.81 -14.26 3.82
CA GLY A 406 -12.49 -14.23 2.54
C GLY A 406 -13.18 -15.53 2.13
N PHE A 407 -13.74 -15.52 0.92
CA PHE A 407 -14.75 -16.47 0.46
C PHE A 407 -14.27 -17.91 0.27
N ALA A 408 -12.98 -18.09 0.00
CA ALA A 408 -12.43 -19.38 -0.43
C ALA A 408 -12.32 -20.44 0.69
N VAL A 409 -12.66 -20.09 1.94
CA VAL A 409 -12.65 -21.05 3.04
C VAL A 409 -13.65 -22.18 2.82
N ARG A 410 -13.34 -23.37 3.34
CA ARG A 410 -14.23 -24.53 3.25
C ARG A 410 -15.48 -24.35 4.11
N GLU A 411 -16.62 -24.84 3.64
CA GLU A 411 -17.83 -24.99 4.47
C GLU A 411 -17.64 -26.00 5.62
N GLY A 412 -18.43 -25.85 6.68
CA GLY A 412 -18.45 -26.78 7.79
C GLY A 412 -17.52 -26.38 8.95
N ALA A 413 -17.30 -27.33 9.86
CA ALA A 413 -16.51 -27.09 11.06
C ALA A 413 -15.01 -26.95 10.77
N SER A 414 -14.33 -26.12 11.56
CA SER A 414 -12.88 -25.98 11.59
C SER A 414 -12.34 -26.28 12.99
N ILE A 415 -11.09 -26.71 13.06
CA ILE A 415 -10.38 -27.00 14.31
C ILE A 415 -9.15 -26.10 14.37
N SER A 416 -8.86 -25.56 15.55
CA SER A 416 -7.61 -24.86 15.82
C SER A 416 -7.13 -25.13 17.24
N GLY A 417 -5.90 -24.71 17.55
CA GLY A 417 -5.30 -24.87 18.88
C GLY A 417 -4.66 -26.23 19.09
N GLU A 418 -4.37 -26.97 18.03
CA GLU A 418 -3.68 -28.25 18.09
C GLU A 418 -2.38 -28.17 18.90
N PRO A 419 -2.09 -29.19 19.72
CA PRO A 419 -0.77 -29.33 20.31
C PRO A 419 0.32 -29.40 19.25
N ARG A 420 1.56 -29.24 19.70
CA ARG A 420 2.74 -29.53 18.87
C ARG A 420 2.67 -30.94 18.32
N ALA A 421 3.12 -31.11 17.08
CA ALA A 421 3.12 -32.39 16.37
C ALA A 421 3.77 -33.53 17.19
N LEU A 422 4.72 -33.20 18.06
CA LEU A 422 5.30 -34.09 19.06
C LEU A 422 5.29 -33.40 20.44
N THR A 423 4.65 -34.01 21.44
CA THR A 423 4.48 -33.45 22.79
C THR A 423 4.49 -34.53 23.85
N SER A 424 4.89 -34.21 25.09
CA SER A 424 4.73 -35.13 26.24
C SER A 424 3.44 -34.87 27.04
N ARG A 425 2.63 -33.88 26.63
CA ARG A 425 1.32 -33.61 27.25
C ARG A 425 0.32 -34.70 26.92
N SER A 426 -0.23 -35.35 27.94
CA SER A 426 -1.36 -36.29 27.81
C SER A 426 -2.74 -35.60 27.79
N GLU A 427 -2.76 -34.29 27.54
CA GLU A 427 -3.95 -33.45 27.51
C GLU A 427 -3.85 -32.46 26.34
N ALA A 428 -4.99 -32.06 25.80
CA ALA A 428 -5.07 -31.07 24.71
C ALA A 428 -6.33 -30.20 24.87
N THR A 429 -6.22 -28.93 24.50
CA THR A 429 -7.34 -28.00 24.45
C THR A 429 -7.43 -27.45 23.03
N LEU A 430 -8.53 -27.73 22.35
CA LEU A 430 -8.80 -27.33 20.97
C LEU A 430 -9.96 -26.33 20.93
N ARG A 431 -10.00 -25.51 19.90
CA ARG A 431 -11.16 -24.70 19.53
C ARG A 431 -11.83 -25.32 18.31
N VAL A 432 -13.14 -25.45 18.36
CA VAL A 432 -13.96 -25.87 17.22
C VAL A 432 -14.84 -24.69 16.83
N GLY A 433 -14.89 -24.39 15.54
CA GLY A 433 -15.64 -23.28 14.98
C GLY A 433 -15.95 -23.57 13.51
N GLY A 434 -15.99 -22.53 12.69
CA GLY A 434 -16.24 -22.64 11.25
C GLY A 434 -17.24 -21.58 10.79
N PRO A 435 -17.30 -21.28 9.48
CA PRO A 435 -18.28 -20.33 8.96
C PRO A 435 -19.70 -20.85 9.25
N ASP A 436 -20.51 -20.08 9.96
CA ASP A 436 -21.88 -20.40 10.40
C ASP A 436 -22.06 -21.60 11.38
N ILE A 437 -20.99 -22.14 11.96
CA ILE A 437 -21.13 -23.31 12.85
C ILE A 437 -21.49 -22.89 14.28
N VAL A 438 -22.60 -23.42 14.80
CA VAL A 438 -23.13 -23.10 16.15
C VAL A 438 -22.98 -24.24 17.16
N GLN A 439 -22.97 -25.49 16.69
CA GLN A 439 -22.72 -26.68 17.50
C GLN A 439 -21.80 -27.64 16.76
N TYR A 440 -21.18 -28.59 17.47
CA TYR A 440 -20.38 -29.64 16.87
C TYR A 440 -20.50 -30.95 17.63
N ARG A 441 -20.08 -32.04 16.96
CA ARG A 441 -19.72 -33.31 17.59
C ARG A 441 -18.28 -33.61 17.21
N TYR A 442 -17.56 -34.30 18.10
CA TYR A 442 -16.22 -34.76 17.80
C TYR A 442 -16.07 -36.25 18.05
N ARG A 443 -15.08 -36.88 17.41
CA ARG A 443 -14.55 -38.18 17.82
C ARG A 443 -13.03 -38.13 17.84
N LEU A 444 -12.44 -38.87 18.78
CA LEU A 444 -10.99 -39.01 18.92
C LEU A 444 -10.56 -40.36 18.34
N ASN A 445 -9.57 -40.36 17.46
CA ASN A 445 -8.92 -41.57 16.91
C ASN A 445 -9.90 -42.59 16.31
N GLY A 446 -10.91 -42.10 15.57
CA GLY A 446 -11.94 -42.96 14.95
C GLY A 446 -12.93 -43.60 15.94
N GLY A 447 -13.03 -43.06 17.16
CA GLY A 447 -13.98 -43.51 18.19
C GLY A 447 -15.44 -43.16 17.89
N LEU A 448 -16.29 -43.20 18.92
CA LEU A 448 -17.68 -42.76 18.81
C LEU A 448 -17.79 -41.23 18.83
N TRP A 449 -18.78 -40.71 18.11
CA TRP A 449 -19.14 -39.30 18.20
C TRP A 449 -19.60 -38.91 19.60
N SER A 450 -19.21 -37.72 20.04
CA SER A 450 -19.65 -37.09 21.28
C SER A 450 -21.14 -36.73 21.26
N ALA A 451 -21.65 -36.25 22.39
CA ALA A 451 -22.87 -35.45 22.40
C ALA A 451 -22.67 -34.10 21.67
N ASP A 452 -23.77 -33.40 21.40
CA ASP A 452 -23.77 -32.06 20.82
C ASP A 452 -23.11 -31.08 21.80
N LEU A 453 -22.10 -30.35 21.32
CA LEU A 453 -21.36 -29.35 22.08
C LEU A 453 -21.49 -27.99 21.40
N PRO A 454 -21.56 -26.87 22.13
CA PRO A 454 -21.59 -25.55 21.53
C PRO A 454 -20.17 -25.09 21.14
N VAL A 455 -20.04 -24.29 20.07
CA VAL A 455 -18.72 -23.78 19.60
C VAL A 455 -18.10 -22.72 20.51
N ASN A 456 -18.88 -22.16 21.44
CA ASN A 456 -18.39 -21.15 22.38
C ASN A 456 -17.59 -21.73 23.57
N GLU A 457 -17.47 -23.07 23.66
CA GLU A 457 -16.69 -23.76 24.68
C GLU A 457 -15.48 -24.48 24.06
N LEU A 458 -14.33 -24.47 24.77
CA LEU A 458 -13.12 -25.17 24.33
C LEU A 458 -13.26 -26.69 24.51
N LEU A 459 -12.84 -27.45 23.49
CA LEU A 459 -12.75 -28.91 23.55
C LEU A 459 -11.53 -29.32 24.38
N THR A 460 -11.76 -29.91 25.56
CA THR A 460 -10.67 -30.41 26.42
C THR A 460 -10.59 -31.93 26.41
N LEU A 461 -9.41 -32.46 26.10
CA LEU A 461 -9.09 -33.88 26.02
C LEU A 461 -8.07 -34.27 27.09
N SER A 462 -8.17 -35.49 27.61
CA SER A 462 -7.26 -36.02 28.64
C SER A 462 -6.96 -37.50 28.40
N GLY A 463 -5.89 -38.00 29.03
CA GLY A 463 -5.47 -39.40 28.90
C GLY A 463 -4.93 -39.76 27.51
N LEU A 464 -4.43 -38.78 26.77
CA LEU A 464 -3.90 -38.96 25.42
C LEU A 464 -2.57 -39.73 25.45
N SER A 465 -2.34 -40.55 24.43
CA SER A 465 -1.10 -41.32 24.21
C SER A 465 -0.94 -41.65 22.73
N GLY A 466 0.29 -41.88 22.25
CA GLY A 466 0.53 -42.24 20.86
C GLY A 466 0.05 -41.16 19.87
N ILE A 467 -0.35 -41.57 18.65
CA ILE A 467 -0.89 -40.65 17.64
C ILE A 467 -2.34 -40.29 17.99
N ASN A 468 -2.66 -39.00 17.94
CA ASN A 468 -3.98 -38.45 18.22
C ASN A 468 -4.45 -37.57 17.06
N THR A 469 -5.71 -37.77 16.67
CA THR A 469 -6.41 -37.00 15.64
C THR A 469 -7.85 -36.80 16.10
N VAL A 470 -8.34 -35.58 16.02
CA VAL A 470 -9.73 -35.23 16.31
C VAL A 470 -10.46 -35.00 15.01
N GLU A 471 -11.61 -35.64 14.85
CA GLU A 471 -12.53 -35.37 13.74
C GLU A 471 -13.76 -34.67 14.29
N VAL A 472 -14.23 -33.61 13.60
CA VAL A 472 -15.42 -32.86 13.98
C VAL A 472 -16.42 -32.80 12.83
N ILE A 473 -17.70 -32.80 13.18
CA ILE A 473 -18.80 -32.38 12.31
C ILE A 473 -19.49 -31.18 12.95
N GLY A 474 -19.76 -30.15 12.17
CA GLY A 474 -20.48 -28.95 12.62
C GLY A 474 -21.98 -29.04 12.35
N LYS A 475 -22.76 -28.34 13.17
CA LYS A 475 -24.16 -27.98 12.92
C LYS A 475 -24.22 -26.50 12.63
N ASN A 476 -24.79 -26.12 11.49
CA ASN A 476 -24.91 -24.74 11.07
C ASN A 476 -26.09 -24.02 11.77
N SER A 477 -26.28 -22.72 11.55
CA SER A 477 -27.35 -21.95 12.19
C SER A 477 -28.75 -22.35 11.73
N LEU A 478 -28.87 -22.92 10.53
CA LEU A 478 -30.10 -23.53 9.99
C LEU A 478 -30.47 -24.87 10.65
N GLY A 479 -29.53 -25.46 11.40
CA GLY A 479 -29.72 -26.70 12.14
C GLY A 479 -29.30 -27.97 11.41
N ASP A 480 -28.68 -27.85 10.24
CA ASP A 480 -28.17 -28.95 9.44
C ASP A 480 -26.79 -29.40 9.92
N TRP A 481 -26.58 -30.71 9.95
CA TRP A 481 -25.30 -31.32 10.29
C TRP A 481 -24.46 -31.59 9.06
N GLN A 482 -23.19 -31.22 9.13
CA GLN A 482 -22.15 -31.68 8.23
C GLN A 482 -22.15 -33.21 8.15
N ALA A 483 -22.11 -33.75 6.93
CA ALA A 483 -22.08 -35.19 6.71
C ALA A 483 -20.83 -35.82 7.36
N GLU A 484 -20.98 -36.96 8.03
CA GLU A 484 -19.86 -37.64 8.72
C GLU A 484 -18.70 -38.01 7.79
N GLY A 485 -18.97 -38.30 6.51
CA GLY A 485 -17.94 -38.57 5.51
C GLY A 485 -17.11 -37.35 5.13
N ASN A 486 -17.59 -36.15 5.46
CA ASN A 486 -16.93 -34.87 5.23
C ASN A 486 -16.36 -34.29 6.52
N ALA A 487 -16.30 -35.05 7.62
CA ALA A 487 -15.79 -34.57 8.91
C ALA A 487 -14.41 -33.91 8.77
N THR A 488 -14.23 -32.79 9.47
CA THR A 488 -12.98 -32.04 9.47
C THR A 488 -12.03 -32.71 10.46
N ALA A 489 -10.86 -33.14 9.99
CA ALA A 489 -9.82 -33.71 10.84
C ALA A 489 -8.82 -32.63 11.27
N SER A 490 -8.38 -32.70 12.52
CA SER A 490 -7.28 -31.87 13.03
C SER A 490 -5.97 -32.31 12.41
N GLU A 491 -4.95 -31.45 12.51
CA GLU A 491 -3.58 -31.94 12.41
C GLU A 491 -3.35 -33.04 13.47
N SER A 492 -2.59 -34.07 13.09
CA SER A 492 -2.31 -35.18 14.00
C SER A 492 -1.09 -34.89 14.86
N TRP A 493 -1.16 -35.21 16.15
CA TRP A 493 -0.02 -35.06 17.06
C TRP A 493 0.30 -36.37 17.79
N THR A 494 1.58 -36.54 18.12
CA THR A 494 2.06 -37.70 18.87
C THR A 494 2.35 -37.30 20.31
N VAL A 495 1.74 -38.03 21.24
CA VAL A 495 2.05 -37.95 22.67
C VAL A 495 3.11 -39.00 23.00
N ASP A 496 4.31 -38.52 23.29
CA ASP A 496 5.44 -39.33 23.75
C ASP A 496 5.91 -38.85 25.14
N PRO A 497 5.63 -39.62 26.22
CA PRO A 497 6.02 -39.23 27.57
C PRO A 497 7.54 -39.25 27.79
N GLU A 498 8.31 -39.88 26.89
CA GLU A 498 9.77 -40.01 26.99
C GLU A 498 10.51 -38.80 26.37
N ILE A 499 9.81 -37.81 25.82
CA ILE A 499 10.45 -36.57 25.37
C ILE A 499 11.11 -35.89 26.58
N GLU A 500 12.41 -35.65 26.47
CA GLU A 500 13.20 -34.93 27.45
C GLU A 500 13.89 -33.73 26.81
N GLY A 501 14.18 -32.71 27.61
CA GLY A 501 15.08 -31.61 27.22
C GLY A 501 14.44 -30.23 27.21
N VAL A 502 15.31 -29.25 27.00
CA VAL A 502 14.99 -27.82 26.96
C VAL A 502 15.45 -27.22 25.64
N TRP A 503 14.64 -26.34 25.06
CA TRP A 503 14.81 -25.84 23.69
C TRP A 503 14.61 -24.33 23.67
N LEU A 504 15.19 -23.64 22.69
CA LEU A 504 14.91 -22.23 22.44
C LEU A 504 13.46 -22.09 21.94
N SER A 505 12.74 -21.12 22.48
CA SER A 505 11.30 -20.92 22.23
C SER A 505 11.02 -19.58 21.55
N GLU A 506 11.54 -18.49 22.11
CA GLU A 506 11.28 -17.12 21.67
C GLU A 506 12.50 -16.23 21.94
N LEU A 507 12.85 -15.34 21.00
CA LEU A 507 13.93 -14.36 21.13
C LEU A 507 13.35 -12.96 20.97
N ASP A 508 13.49 -12.16 22.02
CA ASP A 508 13.30 -10.72 22.00
C ASP A 508 14.67 -10.04 21.86
N VAL A 509 15.03 -9.77 20.61
CA VAL A 509 16.34 -9.23 20.24
C VAL A 509 16.51 -7.79 20.72
N TRP A 510 15.45 -6.98 20.67
CA TRP A 510 15.50 -5.57 21.07
C TRP A 510 15.51 -5.40 22.59
N GLY A 511 14.77 -6.24 23.32
CA GLY A 511 14.81 -6.27 24.79
C GLY A 511 15.95 -7.09 25.38
N GLY A 512 16.74 -7.79 24.54
CA GLY A 512 17.88 -8.59 24.98
C GLY A 512 17.45 -9.77 25.87
N ARG A 513 16.44 -10.54 25.44
CA ARG A 513 15.88 -11.66 26.22
C ARG A 513 15.70 -12.90 25.34
N VAL A 514 16.00 -14.07 25.90
CA VAL A 514 15.85 -15.36 25.23
C VAL A 514 15.07 -16.30 26.13
N GLU A 515 14.02 -16.90 25.57
CA GLU A 515 13.18 -17.87 26.26
C GLU A 515 13.60 -19.31 25.96
N ILE A 516 13.67 -20.11 27.02
CA ILE A 516 13.87 -21.55 27.00
C ILE A 516 12.58 -22.24 27.45
N LEU A 517 12.20 -23.29 26.75
CA LEU A 517 11.05 -24.12 27.09
C LEU A 517 11.47 -25.55 27.44
N ASN A 518 10.98 -26.07 28.56
CA ASN A 518 11.04 -27.49 28.89
C ASN A 518 9.94 -28.27 28.15
N ARG A 519 10.30 -29.13 27.20
CA ARG A 519 9.32 -29.92 26.43
C ARG A 519 8.87 -31.21 27.12
N GLY A 520 9.59 -31.63 28.17
CA GLY A 520 9.36 -32.91 28.83
C GLY A 520 8.30 -32.88 29.92
N ALA A 521 7.86 -34.07 30.31
CA ALA A 521 6.84 -34.29 31.35
C ALA A 521 7.37 -34.16 32.79
N ALA A 522 8.69 -33.95 32.95
CA ALA A 522 9.34 -33.80 34.25
C ALA A 522 10.06 -32.44 34.36
N PRO A 523 10.18 -31.86 35.58
CA PRO A 523 10.95 -30.63 35.78
C PRO A 523 12.41 -30.79 35.31
N ARG A 524 12.98 -29.74 34.71
CA ARG A 524 14.36 -29.73 34.20
C ARG A 524 15.21 -28.66 34.86
N ASP A 525 16.28 -29.10 35.52
CA ASP A 525 17.30 -28.21 36.06
C ASP A 525 18.30 -27.81 34.97
N VAL A 526 18.33 -26.51 34.66
CA VAL A 526 19.21 -25.90 33.66
C VAL A 526 20.34 -25.07 34.26
N ASN A 527 20.53 -25.08 35.59
CA ASN A 527 21.66 -24.37 36.20
C ASN A 527 22.98 -24.88 35.62
N GLY A 528 23.87 -23.98 35.21
CA GLY A 528 25.14 -24.28 34.53
C GLY A 528 25.04 -24.48 33.02
N TYR A 529 23.85 -24.38 32.42
CA TYR A 529 23.68 -24.20 30.96
C TYR A 529 24.07 -22.77 30.58
N HIS A 530 24.32 -22.53 29.30
CA HIS A 530 24.60 -21.19 28.78
C HIS A 530 23.68 -20.84 27.61
N VAL A 531 23.18 -19.61 27.59
CA VAL A 531 22.48 -19.01 26.44
C VAL A 531 23.38 -17.95 25.84
N ASN A 532 23.85 -18.19 24.61
CA ASN A 532 24.77 -17.29 23.92
C ASN A 532 25.97 -16.86 24.80
N GLY A 533 26.54 -17.83 25.54
CA GLY A 533 27.65 -17.61 26.48
C GLY A 533 27.26 -17.09 27.86
N VAL A 534 26.01 -16.68 28.09
CA VAL A 534 25.51 -16.22 29.41
C VAL A 534 25.16 -17.43 30.28
N PRO A 535 25.83 -17.66 31.43
CA PRO A 535 25.55 -18.80 32.30
C PRO A 535 24.22 -18.63 33.04
N ILE A 536 23.42 -19.69 33.12
CA ILE A 536 22.21 -19.75 33.93
C ILE A 536 22.59 -20.21 35.35
N SER A 537 22.21 -19.44 36.37
CA SER A 537 22.54 -19.76 37.77
C SER A 537 21.50 -19.26 38.76
N GLY A 538 21.21 -20.08 39.78
CA GLY A 538 20.28 -19.72 40.86
C GLY A 538 18.80 -19.93 40.52
N GLU A 539 18.50 -20.52 39.36
CA GLU A 539 17.13 -20.73 38.89
C GLU A 539 16.51 -21.99 39.49
N ALA A 540 15.19 -21.97 39.71
CA ALA A 540 14.45 -23.19 40.01
C ALA A 540 14.40 -24.09 38.76
N PRO A 541 14.28 -25.43 38.92
CA PRO A 541 14.03 -26.30 37.77
C PRO A 541 12.79 -25.84 37.00
N ILE A 542 12.92 -25.72 35.68
CA ILE A 542 11.82 -25.35 34.78
C ILE A 542 10.75 -26.43 34.91
N ALA A 543 9.53 -26.06 35.28
CA ALA A 543 8.41 -26.99 35.39
C ALA A 543 8.18 -27.75 34.06
N PRO A 544 7.53 -28.93 34.07
CA PRO A 544 7.09 -29.58 32.84
C PRO A 544 6.32 -28.60 31.96
N HIS A 545 6.70 -28.45 30.69
CA HIS A 545 6.09 -27.50 29.76
C HIS A 545 6.14 -26.02 30.20
N GLY A 546 7.02 -25.70 31.15
CA GLY A 546 7.25 -24.36 31.64
C GLY A 546 8.36 -23.64 30.87
N TYR A 547 8.45 -22.34 31.12
CA TYR A 547 9.34 -21.43 30.42
C TYR A 547 10.35 -20.80 31.39
N LEU A 548 11.52 -20.43 30.87
CA LEU A 548 12.52 -19.62 31.56
C LEU A 548 13.02 -18.53 30.61
N VAL A 549 12.95 -17.28 31.04
CA VAL A 549 13.48 -16.14 30.28
C VAL A 549 14.86 -15.77 30.82
N VAL A 550 15.85 -15.74 29.94
CA VAL A 550 17.24 -15.40 30.26
C VAL A 550 17.57 -14.05 29.62
N ALA A 551 18.11 -13.12 30.41
CA ALA A 551 18.60 -11.85 29.88
C ALA A 551 19.94 -12.05 29.14
N VAL A 552 20.00 -11.58 27.90
CA VAL A 552 21.15 -11.66 27.00
C VAL A 552 21.39 -10.26 26.40
N PRO A 553 22.21 -9.40 27.04
CA PRO A 553 22.30 -7.97 26.72
C PRO A 553 23.01 -7.65 25.40
N ALA A 554 23.53 -8.65 24.67
CA ALA A 554 24.36 -8.47 23.48
C ALA A 554 23.82 -9.27 22.27
N LEU A 555 22.52 -9.11 21.97
CA LEU A 555 21.93 -9.65 20.74
C LEU A 555 22.05 -8.63 19.60
N GLY A 556 22.60 -9.05 18.46
CA GLY A 556 22.73 -8.18 17.29
C GLY A 556 21.38 -7.94 16.63
N ARG A 557 20.97 -6.67 16.45
CA ARG A 557 19.66 -6.30 15.85
C ARG A 557 19.57 -6.64 14.37
N SER A 558 20.70 -6.58 13.66
CA SER A 558 20.76 -6.91 12.24
C SER A 558 21.09 -8.38 11.98
N GLY A 559 21.31 -9.19 13.01
CA GLY A 559 21.54 -10.62 12.87
C GLY A 559 22.47 -11.21 13.91
N GLY A 560 22.46 -12.53 14.01
CA GLY A 560 23.26 -13.28 14.97
C GLY A 560 22.97 -14.77 14.99
N LEU A 561 23.66 -15.47 15.88
CA LEU A 561 23.44 -16.87 16.20
C LEU A 561 23.20 -16.96 17.72
N VAL A 562 22.01 -17.43 18.13
CA VAL A 562 21.75 -17.76 19.54
C VAL A 562 21.90 -19.25 19.72
N THR A 563 22.71 -19.64 20.69
CA THR A 563 22.94 -21.05 21.06
C THR A 563 22.49 -21.30 22.49
N LEU A 564 21.88 -22.45 22.72
CA LEU A 564 21.68 -23.03 24.05
C LEU A 564 22.67 -24.18 24.19
N THR A 565 23.56 -24.10 25.18
CA THR A 565 24.56 -25.16 25.45
C THR A 565 24.40 -25.73 26.85
N ASP A 566 24.70 -27.01 27.00
CA ASP A 566 24.61 -27.71 28.28
C ASP A 566 25.81 -27.42 29.20
N ARG A 567 25.87 -28.09 30.35
CA ARG A 567 26.95 -27.98 31.35
C ARG A 567 28.33 -28.44 30.84
N ARG A 568 28.36 -29.18 29.73
CA ARG A 568 29.58 -29.68 29.07
C ARG A 568 29.94 -28.83 27.86
N SER A 569 29.22 -27.74 27.62
CA SER A 569 29.34 -26.87 26.45
C SER A 569 29.00 -27.57 25.13
N GLU A 570 28.15 -28.60 25.17
CA GLU A 570 27.57 -29.21 23.97
C GLU A 570 26.31 -28.43 23.56
N THR A 571 26.15 -28.14 22.25
CA THR A 571 24.96 -27.45 21.72
C THR A 571 23.72 -28.32 21.87
N VAL A 572 22.70 -27.76 22.52
CA VAL A 572 21.37 -28.36 22.71
C VAL A 572 20.41 -27.88 21.63
N ASP A 573 20.40 -26.57 21.36
CA ASP A 573 19.57 -25.94 20.33
C ASP A 573 20.24 -24.64 19.84
N GLU A 574 19.91 -24.21 18.62
CA GLU A 574 20.43 -22.97 18.05
C GLU A 574 19.47 -22.35 17.03
N VAL A 575 19.57 -21.03 16.85
CA VAL A 575 18.85 -20.29 15.81
C VAL A 575 19.71 -19.18 15.24
N LYS A 576 19.80 -19.14 13.90
CA LYS A 576 20.42 -18.06 13.14
C LYS A 576 19.33 -17.12 12.63
N TYR A 577 19.54 -15.81 12.77
CA TYR A 577 18.58 -14.79 12.38
C TYR A 577 19.29 -13.58 11.74
N GLY A 578 18.52 -12.74 11.04
CA GLY A 578 18.99 -11.51 10.40
C GLY A 578 18.34 -10.27 10.99
N ILE A 579 17.87 -9.36 10.14
CA ILE A 579 17.35 -8.04 10.55
C ILE A 579 16.06 -8.20 11.39
N GLN A 580 16.03 -7.65 12.60
CA GLN A 580 14.89 -7.73 13.53
C GLN A 580 14.21 -6.37 13.73
N ILE A 581 12.91 -6.40 13.98
CA ILE A 581 12.07 -5.22 14.24
C ILE A 581 11.76 -5.09 15.74
N GLU A 582 11.55 -3.87 16.22
CA GLU A 582 11.43 -3.56 17.66
C GLU A 582 10.16 -4.12 18.31
N GLU A 583 9.04 -4.10 17.59
CA GLU A 583 7.73 -4.46 18.14
C GLU A 583 7.39 -5.96 18.01
N ALA A 584 8.36 -6.81 17.65
CA ALA A 584 8.14 -8.23 17.45
C ALA A 584 9.28 -9.06 18.02
N THR A 585 8.99 -10.34 18.23
CA THR A 585 9.97 -11.36 18.52
C THR A 585 10.06 -12.33 17.36
N ILE A 586 11.11 -13.14 17.34
CA ILE A 586 11.10 -14.38 16.55
C ILE A 586 10.85 -15.53 17.50
N ALA A 587 9.97 -16.44 17.11
CA ALA A 587 9.57 -17.54 17.96
C ALA A 587 9.25 -18.79 17.14
N ARG A 588 9.25 -19.94 17.79
CA ARG A 588 8.74 -21.19 17.21
C ARG A 588 7.22 -21.17 17.23
N VAL A 589 6.59 -21.09 16.05
CA VAL A 589 5.14 -20.94 15.88
C VAL A 589 4.54 -22.13 15.13
N GLY A 590 3.23 -22.33 15.31
CA GLY A 590 2.47 -23.44 14.72
C GLY A 590 2.78 -24.81 15.31
N SER A 591 2.06 -25.83 14.85
CA SER A 591 2.19 -27.22 15.32
C SER A 591 3.56 -27.84 14.99
N ASN A 592 4.20 -27.39 13.91
CA ASN A 592 5.52 -27.81 13.46
C ASN A 592 6.69 -27.02 14.09
N GLU A 593 6.41 -26.01 14.92
CA GLU A 593 7.41 -25.22 15.67
C GLU A 593 8.50 -24.58 14.78
N GLN A 594 8.09 -24.07 13.61
CA GLN A 594 8.98 -23.35 12.71
C GLN A 594 9.28 -21.96 13.28
N TRP A 595 10.53 -21.50 13.14
CA TRP A 595 10.88 -20.14 13.48
C TRP A 595 10.22 -19.16 12.51
N GLY A 596 9.56 -18.14 13.06
CA GLY A 596 8.95 -17.06 12.29
C GLY A 596 8.76 -15.82 13.14
N LEU A 597 8.19 -14.77 12.54
CA LEU A 597 7.83 -13.55 13.26
C LEU A 597 6.67 -13.82 14.21
N ALA A 598 6.76 -13.30 15.43
CA ALA A 598 5.79 -13.53 16.48
C ALA A 598 5.42 -12.23 17.20
N GLN A 599 4.23 -12.23 17.80
CA GLN A 599 3.88 -11.26 18.83
C GLN A 599 4.74 -11.56 20.07
N PRO A 600 5.23 -10.54 20.80
CA PRO A 600 5.99 -10.78 22.03
C PRO A 600 5.16 -11.54 23.08
N THR A 601 5.55 -12.77 23.42
CA THR A 601 4.78 -13.71 24.26
C THR A 601 5.62 -14.39 25.35
N LEU A 602 6.71 -13.75 25.78
CA LEU A 602 7.62 -14.29 26.78
C LEU A 602 6.90 -14.83 28.03
N ALA A 603 7.41 -15.94 28.52
CA ALA A 603 6.85 -16.80 29.56
C ALA A 603 5.49 -17.44 29.21
N GLY A 604 5.21 -17.65 27.92
CA GLY A 604 3.92 -18.12 27.43
C GLY A 604 3.97 -18.83 26.08
N PRO A 605 2.80 -19.29 25.57
CA PRO A 605 2.72 -19.87 24.25
C PRO A 605 2.93 -18.82 23.15
N ASN A 606 3.82 -19.14 22.22
CA ASN A 606 4.14 -18.30 21.06
C ASN A 606 2.93 -18.06 20.16
N ARG A 607 2.78 -16.83 19.66
CA ARG A 607 1.76 -16.46 18.68
C ARG A 607 2.38 -15.84 17.44
N ALA A 608 2.09 -16.42 16.27
CA ALA A 608 2.56 -15.89 14.99
C ALA A 608 2.04 -14.47 14.76
N ARG A 609 2.89 -13.61 14.18
CA ARG A 609 2.50 -12.28 13.69
C ARG A 609 2.37 -12.38 12.16
N PRO A 610 1.24 -11.95 11.57
CA PRO A 610 1.09 -11.96 10.12
C PRO A 610 2.08 -11.01 9.45
N THR A 611 2.46 -11.34 8.22
CA THR A 611 3.37 -10.54 7.39
C THR A 611 2.72 -10.18 6.07
N ALA A 612 2.92 -8.96 5.58
CA ALA A 612 2.52 -8.56 4.24
C ALA A 612 3.34 -9.28 3.16
N LEU A 613 2.85 -9.20 1.93
CA LEU A 613 3.50 -9.78 0.76
C LEU A 613 4.80 -9.07 0.41
N ARG A 614 5.80 -9.87 0.06
CA ARG A 614 7.13 -9.40 -0.35
C ARG A 614 7.09 -8.56 -1.63
N SER A 615 6.11 -8.80 -2.50
CA SER A 615 5.89 -8.05 -3.74
C SER A 615 5.55 -6.58 -3.51
N GLY A 616 5.16 -6.20 -2.29
CA GLY A 616 4.90 -4.80 -1.93
C GLY A 616 6.15 -3.97 -1.62
N LEU A 617 7.30 -4.60 -1.37
CA LEU A 617 8.54 -3.89 -1.01
C LEU A 617 9.02 -2.96 -2.13
N LYS A 618 9.63 -1.84 -1.75
CA LYS A 618 10.16 -0.84 -2.67
C LYS A 618 11.64 -0.57 -2.40
N LEU A 619 12.40 -0.33 -3.47
CA LEU A 619 13.69 0.33 -3.39
C LEU A 619 13.42 1.82 -3.15
N ASN A 620 13.88 2.36 -2.02
CA ASN A 620 13.47 3.67 -1.55
C ASN A 620 14.51 4.76 -1.77
N GLU A 621 15.75 4.49 -1.40
CA GLU A 621 16.85 5.45 -1.48
C GLU A 621 18.15 4.72 -1.80
N TRP A 622 19.07 5.34 -2.53
CA TRP A 622 20.35 4.76 -2.86
C TRP A 622 21.44 5.82 -3.01
N LEU A 623 22.59 5.56 -2.40
CA LEU A 623 23.81 6.35 -2.55
C LEU A 623 24.90 5.43 -3.09
N LEU A 624 25.42 5.73 -4.29
CA LEU A 624 26.44 4.92 -4.97
C LEU A 624 27.76 5.69 -5.19
N ASN A 625 27.91 6.85 -4.55
CA ASN A 625 29.10 7.71 -4.59
C ASN A 625 29.36 8.34 -3.21
N ALA A 626 29.40 7.52 -2.16
CA ALA A 626 29.73 7.99 -0.82
C ALA A 626 31.16 8.57 -0.77
N ASN A 627 31.34 9.66 -0.03
CA ASN A 627 32.64 10.35 0.08
C ASN A 627 32.94 10.82 1.49
N CYS A 628 32.45 12.01 1.87
CA CYS A 628 32.77 12.64 3.15
C CYS A 628 31.56 12.66 4.10
N LEU A 629 30.36 12.87 3.56
CA LEU A 629 29.14 12.80 4.36
C LEU A 629 28.88 11.37 4.82
N PHE A 630 29.04 10.38 3.93
CA PHE A 630 28.92 8.95 4.25
C PHE A 630 30.23 8.19 3.99
N LEU A 631 30.50 7.16 4.78
CA LEU A 631 31.68 6.30 4.62
C LEU A 631 31.52 5.22 3.55
N HIS A 632 30.27 4.83 3.28
CA HIS A 632 29.92 3.67 2.48
C HIS A 632 28.67 3.96 1.68
N ASP A 633 28.61 3.36 0.49
CA ASP A 633 27.40 3.33 -0.32
C ASP A 633 26.28 2.57 0.40
N PHE A 634 25.04 2.85 0.01
CA PHE A 634 23.90 2.11 0.52
C PHE A 634 22.76 2.00 -0.48
N VAL A 635 21.92 0.99 -0.26
CA VAL A 635 20.60 0.86 -0.89
C VAL A 635 19.58 0.66 0.22
N GLU A 636 18.49 1.40 0.21
CA GLU A 636 17.42 1.33 1.20
C GLU A 636 16.19 0.61 0.64
N LEU A 637 15.62 -0.26 1.47
CA LEU A 637 14.34 -0.90 1.24
C LEU A 637 13.28 -0.23 2.11
N PHE A 638 12.07 -0.10 1.57
CA PHE A 638 10.89 0.40 2.26
C PHE A 638 9.73 -0.59 2.15
N ASN A 639 9.01 -0.76 3.25
CA ASN A 639 7.78 -1.51 3.32
C ASN A 639 6.57 -0.56 3.38
N PRO A 640 5.78 -0.42 2.31
CA PRO A 640 4.60 0.45 2.32
C PRO A 640 3.38 -0.15 3.04
N ALA A 641 3.41 -1.43 3.43
CA ALA A 641 2.26 -2.08 4.05
C ALA A 641 2.17 -1.85 5.57
N ASP A 642 0.96 -1.97 6.11
CA ASP A 642 0.67 -1.88 7.57
C ASP A 642 1.09 -3.13 8.34
N LEU A 643 1.57 -4.16 7.65
CA LEU A 643 2.13 -5.36 8.26
C LEU A 643 3.64 -5.44 8.00
N PRO A 644 4.42 -6.02 8.92
CA PRO A 644 5.81 -6.34 8.65
C PRO A 644 5.98 -7.23 7.43
N VAL A 645 7.11 -7.16 6.75
CA VAL A 645 7.43 -8.02 5.61
C VAL A 645 8.67 -8.85 5.90
N SER A 646 8.63 -10.13 5.54
CA SER A 646 9.82 -10.99 5.60
C SER A 646 10.77 -10.67 4.45
N LEU A 647 12.02 -10.36 4.76
CA LEU A 647 13.09 -10.17 3.79
C LEU A 647 13.83 -11.46 3.46
N ALA A 648 13.64 -12.54 4.24
CA ALA A 648 14.47 -13.74 4.18
C ALA A 648 14.60 -14.32 2.76
N GLY A 649 15.83 -14.39 2.26
CA GLY A 649 16.15 -14.92 0.93
C GLY A 649 16.00 -13.93 -0.23
N LEU A 650 15.48 -12.72 0.00
CA LEU A 650 15.44 -11.66 -1.02
C LEU A 650 16.85 -11.23 -1.42
N ALA A 651 17.01 -10.82 -2.67
CA ALA A 651 18.30 -10.40 -3.22
C ALA A 651 18.26 -8.99 -3.81
N VAL A 652 19.29 -8.18 -3.52
CA VAL A 652 19.50 -6.88 -4.17
C VAL A 652 20.73 -6.96 -5.07
N GLN A 653 20.53 -6.61 -6.34
CA GLN A 653 21.55 -6.64 -7.38
C GLN A 653 21.73 -5.24 -7.99
N VAL A 654 22.98 -4.81 -8.15
CA VAL A 654 23.35 -3.52 -8.75
C VAL A 654 24.14 -3.77 -10.03
N GLU A 655 23.83 -3.06 -11.12
CA GLU A 655 24.47 -3.27 -12.43
C GLU A 655 24.82 -1.98 -13.19
N PRO A 656 26.06 -1.83 -13.69
CA PRO A 656 27.17 -2.78 -13.59
C PRO A 656 27.76 -2.81 -12.17
N MET A 657 28.04 -4.03 -11.68
CA MET A 657 28.78 -4.24 -10.45
C MET A 657 30.28 -4.22 -10.76
N LEU A 658 31.04 -3.38 -10.06
CA LEU A 658 32.50 -3.29 -10.20
C LEU A 658 33.19 -4.49 -9.54
N SER A 659 32.75 -4.85 -8.34
CA SER A 659 33.26 -5.98 -7.57
C SER A 659 32.23 -6.47 -6.54
N GLY A 660 32.50 -7.61 -5.88
CA GLY A 660 31.61 -8.15 -4.85
C GLY A 660 30.51 -9.08 -5.35
N SER A 661 29.42 -9.15 -4.59
CA SER A 661 28.29 -10.04 -4.84
C SER A 661 26.94 -9.39 -4.47
N PRO A 662 25.82 -9.79 -5.12
CA PRO A 662 24.49 -9.33 -4.73
C PRO A 662 24.23 -9.59 -3.26
N TRP A 663 23.57 -8.65 -2.59
CA TRP A 663 23.14 -8.85 -1.21
C TRP A 663 22.03 -9.89 -1.18
N VAL A 664 22.07 -10.82 -0.22
CA VAL A 664 21.01 -11.80 0.03
C VAL A 664 20.64 -11.75 1.51
N ALA A 665 19.37 -11.49 1.81
CA ALA A 665 18.91 -11.34 3.17
C ALA A 665 19.05 -12.65 3.97
N PRO A 666 19.61 -12.63 5.19
CA PRO A 666 19.68 -13.81 6.04
C PRO A 666 18.28 -14.34 6.44
N PRO A 667 18.18 -15.61 6.87
CA PRO A 667 16.94 -16.15 7.43
C PRO A 667 16.39 -15.30 8.57
N LEU A 668 15.06 -15.30 8.73
CA LEU A 668 14.37 -14.54 9.78
C LEU A 668 14.70 -13.04 9.76
N SER A 669 14.90 -12.45 8.58
CA SER A 669 15.02 -10.99 8.43
C SER A 669 13.65 -10.38 8.15
N PHE A 670 13.35 -9.25 8.79
CA PHE A 670 12.07 -8.56 8.67
C PHE A 670 12.27 -7.04 8.61
N ILE A 671 11.34 -6.38 7.94
CA ILE A 671 11.16 -4.92 7.95
C ILE A 671 9.79 -4.61 8.56
N GLY A 672 9.72 -3.56 9.38
CA GLY A 672 8.50 -3.18 10.10
C GLY A 672 7.42 -2.65 9.15
N ALA A 673 6.18 -2.53 9.65
CA ALA A 673 5.12 -1.82 8.95
C ALA A 673 5.54 -0.36 8.70
N SER A 674 5.30 0.16 7.48
CA SER A 674 5.75 1.49 7.06
C SER A 674 7.24 1.78 7.34
N GLY A 675 8.06 0.74 7.44
CA GLY A 675 9.43 0.82 7.93
C GLY A 675 10.48 0.79 6.83
N HIS A 676 11.69 1.20 7.20
CA HIS A 676 12.86 1.26 6.31
C HIS A 676 13.99 0.37 6.82
N THR A 677 14.81 -0.15 5.91
CA THR A 677 16.12 -0.73 6.25
C THR A 677 17.12 -0.44 5.16
N ASP A 678 18.31 -0.02 5.53
CA ASP A 678 19.42 0.23 4.63
C ASP A 678 20.35 -0.98 4.52
N LEU A 679 20.92 -1.16 3.33
CA LEU A 679 21.93 -2.16 3.01
C LEU A 679 23.27 -1.43 2.84
N ILE A 680 24.18 -1.61 3.78
CA ILE A 680 25.45 -0.88 3.86
C ILE A 680 26.52 -1.63 3.05
N ALA A 681 26.99 -1.03 1.96
CA ALA A 681 28.00 -1.61 1.09
C ALA A 681 29.42 -1.34 1.63
N ASP A 682 29.82 -2.07 2.67
CA ASP A 682 31.15 -1.96 3.29
C ASP A 682 32.03 -3.21 3.13
N GLY A 683 31.51 -4.28 2.49
CA GLY A 683 32.20 -5.56 2.33
C GLY A 683 32.36 -6.35 3.63
N ARG A 684 31.64 -5.98 4.70
CA ARG A 684 31.79 -6.56 6.05
C ARG A 684 30.55 -7.35 6.47
N LEU A 685 30.27 -8.43 5.75
CA LEU A 685 29.12 -9.32 6.00
C LEU A 685 29.08 -9.89 7.44
N GLU A 686 30.21 -9.92 8.14
CA GLU A 686 30.30 -10.35 9.54
C GLU A 686 29.64 -9.39 10.54
N ARG A 687 29.34 -8.14 10.14
CA ARG A 687 28.79 -7.10 11.03
C ARG A 687 27.27 -7.15 11.20
N GLY A 688 26.56 -7.80 10.28
CA GLY A 688 25.10 -7.92 10.35
C GLY A 688 24.48 -8.23 9.00
N GLY A 689 23.21 -8.64 9.03
CA GLY A 689 22.41 -8.97 7.84
C GLY A 689 22.06 -7.79 6.96
N ASN A 690 22.27 -6.57 7.43
CA ASN A 690 22.11 -5.34 6.65
C ASN A 690 23.45 -4.85 6.05
N HIS A 691 24.53 -5.62 6.16
CA HIS A 691 25.80 -5.34 5.47
C HIS A 691 25.85 -6.10 4.13
N ALA A 692 26.40 -5.45 3.12
CA ALA A 692 26.47 -5.93 1.74
C ALA A 692 27.90 -5.87 1.19
N ASP A 693 28.16 -6.72 0.20
CA ASP A 693 29.46 -6.88 -0.45
C ASP A 693 29.51 -6.25 -1.85
N PHE A 694 28.38 -5.76 -2.39
CA PHE A 694 28.35 -5.16 -3.72
C PHE A 694 29.12 -3.84 -3.76
N ASP A 695 29.77 -3.58 -4.90
CA ASP A 695 30.47 -2.34 -5.21
C ASP A 695 30.03 -1.88 -6.61
N ALA A 696 29.54 -0.64 -6.72
CA ALA A 696 28.82 -0.14 -7.89
C ALA A 696 29.57 1.02 -8.58
N ALA A 697 29.36 1.18 -9.89
CA ALA A 697 30.08 2.18 -10.68
C ALA A 697 29.64 3.64 -10.44
N GLY A 698 28.69 3.92 -9.55
CA GLY A 698 28.20 5.26 -9.24
C GLY A 698 27.57 6.06 -10.39
N ALA A 699 27.53 5.53 -11.62
CA ALA A 699 27.15 6.25 -12.81
C ALA A 699 25.63 6.42 -12.95
N LEU A 700 25.20 7.48 -13.65
CA LEU A 700 23.80 7.64 -14.07
C LEU A 700 23.32 6.42 -14.86
N GLY A 701 22.10 5.96 -14.57
CA GLY A 701 21.48 4.82 -15.23
C GLY A 701 21.86 3.44 -14.66
N THR A 702 22.80 3.37 -13.70
CA THR A 702 23.12 2.14 -12.95
C THR A 702 21.84 1.53 -12.39
N ARG A 703 21.59 0.26 -12.70
CA ARG A 703 20.35 -0.43 -12.34
C ARG A 703 20.45 -0.98 -10.93
N ILE A 704 19.40 -0.84 -10.13
CA ILE A 704 19.26 -1.50 -8.84
C ILE A 704 17.96 -2.30 -8.87
N SER A 705 18.04 -3.59 -8.57
CA SER A 705 16.92 -4.53 -8.68
C SER A 705 16.77 -5.36 -7.40
N LEU A 706 15.53 -5.51 -6.94
CA LEU A 706 15.14 -6.37 -5.81
C LEU A 706 14.42 -7.62 -6.34
N PHE A 707 14.86 -8.80 -5.93
CA PHE A 707 14.34 -10.09 -6.38
C PHE A 707 13.88 -10.99 -5.22
N ASP A 708 12.82 -11.79 -5.46
CA ASP A 708 12.50 -13.01 -4.70
C ASP A 708 12.72 -14.23 -5.60
N GLY A 709 13.83 -14.93 -5.39
CA GLY A 709 14.29 -15.97 -6.32
C GLY A 709 14.54 -15.38 -7.71
N GLU A 710 13.74 -15.78 -8.70
CA GLU A 710 13.79 -15.27 -10.08
C GLU A 710 12.74 -14.17 -10.35
N VAL A 711 11.86 -13.88 -9.40
CA VAL A 711 10.78 -12.89 -9.55
C VAL A 711 11.30 -11.49 -9.21
N LEU A 712 11.21 -10.56 -10.15
CA LEU A 712 11.52 -9.14 -9.91
C LEU A 712 10.40 -8.50 -9.07
N ILE A 713 10.77 -7.89 -7.94
CA ILE A 713 9.85 -7.13 -7.07
C ILE A 713 9.84 -5.66 -7.47
N ASP A 714 11.01 -5.01 -7.47
CA ASP A 714 11.16 -3.59 -7.80
C ASP A 714 12.49 -3.32 -8.50
N GLN A 715 12.52 -2.26 -9.31
CA GLN A 715 13.71 -1.82 -10.02
C GLN A 715 13.73 -0.29 -10.17
N VAL A 716 14.91 0.29 -9.93
CA VAL A 716 15.18 1.71 -10.15
C VAL A 716 16.47 1.90 -10.95
N ARG A 717 16.70 3.13 -11.40
CA ARG A 717 17.95 3.55 -12.04
C ARG A 717 18.55 4.70 -11.25
N ASN A 718 19.85 4.64 -11.04
CA ASN A 718 20.58 5.70 -10.39
C ASN A 718 20.44 7.01 -11.17
N ASN A 719 20.00 8.06 -10.48
CA ASN A 719 19.74 9.40 -11.01
C ASN A 719 20.71 10.45 -10.45
N SER A 720 21.72 10.04 -9.66
CA SER A 720 22.77 10.93 -9.13
C SER A 720 24.16 10.35 -9.39
N GLU A 721 25.06 11.15 -9.96
CA GLU A 721 26.51 10.88 -10.01
C GLU A 721 27.31 11.77 -9.07
N ASP A 722 26.63 12.68 -8.36
CA ASP A 722 27.25 13.61 -7.43
C ASP A 722 27.66 12.89 -6.14
N ALA A 723 28.84 13.25 -5.63
CA ALA A 723 29.34 12.71 -4.36
C ALA A 723 28.41 13.09 -3.20
N ASP A 724 28.11 12.12 -2.33
CA ASP A 724 27.23 12.27 -1.16
C ASP A 724 25.79 12.72 -1.49
N VAL A 725 25.34 12.60 -2.74
CA VAL A 725 23.96 12.87 -3.16
C VAL A 725 23.29 11.56 -3.54
N SER A 726 22.27 11.16 -2.78
CA SER A 726 21.49 9.95 -3.06
C SER A 726 20.40 10.21 -4.09
N GLY A 727 19.96 9.15 -4.75
CA GLY A 727 18.66 9.11 -5.42
C GLY A 727 17.62 8.47 -4.52
N GLY A 728 16.35 8.80 -4.69
CA GLY A 728 15.29 8.02 -4.06
C GLY A 728 13.88 8.44 -4.44
N ARG A 729 12.91 7.75 -3.84
CA ARG A 729 11.48 7.90 -4.10
C ARG A 729 10.88 9.02 -3.24
N VAL A 730 9.98 9.80 -3.85
CA VAL A 730 9.22 10.86 -3.19
C VAL A 730 7.71 10.67 -3.45
N PRO A 731 6.88 10.51 -2.41
CA PRO A 731 7.25 10.18 -1.04
C PRO A 731 7.90 8.79 -0.98
N SER A 732 8.28 8.29 0.20
CA SER A 732 8.83 6.94 0.34
C SER A 732 7.92 5.89 -0.33
N GLY A 733 8.49 5.01 -1.15
CA GLY A 733 7.76 4.02 -1.95
C GLY A 733 6.97 4.57 -3.16
N GLY A 734 6.93 5.89 -3.34
CA GLY A 734 6.23 6.58 -4.43
C GLY A 734 6.86 6.42 -5.80
N ALA A 735 6.16 6.87 -6.84
CA ALA A 735 6.60 6.73 -8.23
C ALA A 735 7.66 7.77 -8.66
N LEU A 736 7.64 8.97 -8.05
CA LEU A 736 8.55 10.06 -8.39
C LEU A 736 9.96 9.78 -7.86
N LEU A 737 10.98 10.01 -8.68
CA LEU A 737 12.38 9.87 -8.30
C LEU A 737 13.04 11.25 -8.24
N GLU A 738 13.64 11.58 -7.10
CA GLU A 738 14.39 12.82 -6.89
C GLU A 738 15.81 12.53 -6.39
N THR A 739 16.61 13.58 -6.20
CA THR A 739 17.95 13.50 -5.60
C THR A 739 17.97 14.21 -4.26
N PHE A 740 18.70 13.65 -3.29
CA PHE A 740 18.79 14.20 -1.94
C PHE A 740 20.23 14.57 -1.60
N ARG A 741 20.44 15.85 -1.30
CA ARG A 741 21.72 16.36 -0.76
C ARG A 741 21.95 15.97 0.70
N LEU A 742 20.88 15.54 1.37
CA LEU A 742 20.93 14.96 2.71
C LEU A 742 20.27 13.57 2.65
N PRO A 743 21.06 12.54 2.29
CA PRO A 743 20.59 11.16 2.31
C PRO A 743 20.09 10.71 3.69
N THR A 744 19.10 9.80 3.74
CA THR A 744 18.39 9.39 4.97
C THR A 744 18.39 7.87 5.23
N PRO A 745 19.55 7.19 5.20
CA PRO A 745 19.58 5.74 5.26
C PRO A 745 19.01 5.17 6.56
N GLY A 746 18.09 4.22 6.42
CA GLY A 746 17.49 3.43 7.50
C GLY A 746 16.37 4.15 8.25
N LEU A 747 16.02 5.38 7.86
CA LEU A 747 14.95 6.17 8.47
C LEU A 747 13.92 6.65 7.44
N GLY A 748 14.32 6.77 6.18
CA GLY A 748 13.55 7.47 5.16
C GLY A 748 13.36 8.95 5.48
N ARG A 749 12.51 9.59 4.67
CA ARG A 749 12.10 10.98 4.82
C ARG A 749 10.59 11.06 4.84
N GLU A 750 10.04 11.80 5.80
CA GLU A 750 8.64 12.17 5.81
C GLU A 750 8.41 13.29 4.80
N TYR A 751 7.35 13.16 4.02
CA TYR A 751 6.95 14.17 3.05
C TYR A 751 5.51 14.56 3.31
N THR A 752 5.23 15.85 3.19
CA THR A 752 3.86 16.37 3.15
C THR A 752 3.54 16.76 1.72
N LEU A 753 2.38 16.33 1.22
CA LEU A 753 1.85 16.81 -0.03
C LEU A 753 1.31 18.23 0.18
N LEU A 754 1.90 19.18 -0.51
CA LEU A 754 1.37 20.54 -0.61
C LEU A 754 0.61 20.67 -1.91
N GLU A 755 -0.68 20.99 -1.81
CA GLU A 755 -1.50 21.39 -2.94
C GLU A 755 -1.49 22.91 -3.05
N THR A 756 -1.05 23.41 -4.20
CA THR A 756 -1.20 24.81 -4.58
C THR A 756 -2.32 24.91 -5.59
N ILE A 757 -3.41 25.59 -5.22
CA ILE A 757 -4.51 25.87 -6.14
C ILE A 757 -4.14 27.12 -6.94
N ILE A 758 -4.07 26.94 -8.26
CA ILE A 758 -3.81 27.99 -9.24
C ILE A 758 -5.14 28.24 -9.96
N PRO A 759 -5.86 29.33 -9.65
CA PRO A 759 -7.07 29.68 -10.38
C PRO A 759 -6.70 30.02 -11.84
N LEU A 760 -7.33 29.35 -12.80
CA LEU A 760 -7.07 29.52 -14.23
C LEU A 760 -8.18 30.32 -14.90
N VAL A 761 -9.43 30.00 -14.57
CA VAL A 761 -10.64 30.71 -15.01
C VAL A 761 -11.57 30.88 -13.82
N SER A 762 -12.00 32.11 -13.57
CA SER A 762 -13.01 32.43 -12.55
C SER A 762 -14.40 32.50 -13.17
N VAL A 763 -15.46 32.30 -12.37
CA VAL A 763 -16.84 32.28 -12.88
C VAL A 763 -17.24 33.60 -13.54
N ASP A 764 -16.67 34.72 -13.10
CA ASP A 764 -16.95 36.08 -13.56
C ASP A 764 -15.91 36.65 -14.55
N ASP A 765 -15.04 35.77 -15.06
CA ASP A 765 -14.05 36.13 -16.07
C ASP A 765 -14.73 36.54 -17.38
N GLU A 766 -14.02 37.39 -18.15
CA GLU A 766 -14.44 37.77 -19.49
C GLU A 766 -14.17 36.65 -20.50
N TRP A 767 -15.18 36.37 -21.34
CA TRP A 767 -15.20 35.38 -22.40
C TRP A 767 -15.48 36.07 -23.74
N ARG A 768 -14.94 35.50 -24.81
CA ARG A 768 -15.42 35.76 -26.17
C ARG A 768 -16.51 34.75 -26.49
N PHE A 769 -17.61 35.20 -27.07
CA PHE A 769 -18.73 34.32 -27.40
C PHE A 769 -19.37 34.67 -28.74
N GLU A 770 -20.03 33.68 -29.33
CA GLU A 770 -20.72 33.79 -30.60
C GLU A 770 -22.11 33.15 -30.50
N ASP A 771 -23.13 33.92 -30.87
CA ASP A 771 -24.55 33.65 -30.65
C ASP A 771 -25.41 33.75 -31.94
N SER A 772 -24.80 33.90 -33.12
CA SER A 772 -25.52 34.07 -34.40
C SER A 772 -25.82 32.78 -35.20
N ASP A 773 -25.92 31.62 -34.54
CA ASP A 773 -26.22 30.32 -35.16
C ASP A 773 -25.25 29.92 -36.31
N THR A 774 -23.97 30.30 -36.18
CA THR A 774 -22.96 30.02 -37.20
C THR A 774 -22.23 28.71 -36.91
N ASP A 775 -22.28 27.75 -37.83
CA ASP A 775 -21.47 26.52 -37.77
C ASP A 775 -20.00 26.79 -38.15
N PHE A 776 -19.11 26.77 -37.15
CA PHE A 776 -17.66 26.91 -37.35
C PHE A 776 -16.91 25.57 -37.53
N ALA A 777 -17.63 24.46 -37.63
CA ALA A 777 -17.09 23.10 -37.72
C ALA A 777 -16.06 22.82 -36.60
N ALA A 778 -14.92 22.19 -36.92
CA ALA A 778 -13.87 21.91 -35.93
C ALA A 778 -12.80 23.02 -35.83
N GLU A 779 -12.80 24.01 -36.74
CA GLU A 779 -11.73 25.00 -36.87
C GLU A 779 -11.67 25.95 -35.66
N TRP A 780 -12.82 26.28 -35.07
CA TRP A 780 -12.92 27.17 -33.91
C TRP A 780 -12.36 26.58 -32.62
N ARG A 781 -11.99 25.29 -32.58
CA ARG A 781 -11.37 24.65 -31.42
C ARG A 781 -9.85 24.87 -31.40
N ASP A 782 -9.26 25.24 -32.54
CA ASP A 782 -7.83 25.47 -32.68
C ASP A 782 -7.37 26.63 -31.77
N PRO A 783 -6.24 26.50 -31.03
CA PRO A 783 -5.66 27.58 -30.25
C PRO A 783 -5.35 28.85 -31.07
N GLN A 784 -5.12 28.73 -32.37
CA GLN A 784 -4.79 29.82 -33.29
C GLN A 784 -6.01 30.40 -34.01
N PHE A 785 -7.23 29.94 -33.70
CA PHE A 785 -8.45 30.49 -34.29
C PHE A 785 -8.62 31.97 -33.92
N ASP A 786 -8.94 32.80 -34.91
CA ASP A 786 -9.15 34.24 -34.74
C ASP A 786 -10.62 34.52 -34.37
N ASP A 787 -10.86 34.63 -33.06
CA ASP A 787 -12.14 35.02 -32.46
C ASP A 787 -12.23 36.54 -32.22
N GLY A 788 -11.37 37.33 -32.88
CA GLY A 788 -11.25 38.78 -32.70
C GLY A 788 -12.57 39.54 -32.87
N ASP A 789 -13.43 39.06 -33.76
CA ASP A 789 -14.73 39.66 -34.11
C ASP A 789 -15.89 39.17 -33.23
N TRP A 790 -15.69 38.15 -32.37
CA TRP A 790 -16.71 37.63 -31.44
C TRP A 790 -17.07 38.65 -30.36
N ALA A 791 -18.30 38.58 -29.85
CA ALA A 791 -18.76 39.39 -28.73
C ALA A 791 -17.96 39.08 -27.45
N GLN A 792 -17.95 40.01 -26.50
CA GLN A 792 -17.23 39.87 -25.22
C GLN A 792 -18.14 40.17 -24.05
N GLY A 793 -18.03 39.37 -22.99
CA GLY A 793 -18.80 39.56 -21.76
C GLY A 793 -18.27 38.74 -20.60
N ARG A 794 -18.64 39.14 -19.39
CA ARG A 794 -18.27 38.44 -18.15
C ARG A 794 -19.26 37.32 -17.84
N GLY A 795 -18.76 36.18 -17.37
CA GLY A 795 -19.62 35.13 -16.83
C GLY A 795 -20.35 35.56 -15.54
N VAL A 796 -21.47 34.96 -15.17
CA VAL A 796 -22.26 33.98 -15.92
C VAL A 796 -22.90 34.66 -17.14
N LEU A 797 -22.76 34.05 -18.32
CA LEU A 797 -23.34 34.52 -19.57
C LEU A 797 -24.60 33.72 -19.86
N GLY A 798 -25.65 34.36 -20.36
CA GLY A 798 -26.84 33.62 -20.74
C GLY A 798 -28.09 34.44 -20.91
N ARG A 799 -29.20 33.73 -21.05
CA ARG A 799 -30.56 34.24 -20.89
C ARG A 799 -31.28 33.23 -20.01
N GLU A 800 -31.89 33.70 -18.95
CA GLU A 800 -32.62 32.86 -17.99
C GLU A 800 -33.99 33.49 -17.73
N THR A 801 -35.03 32.67 -17.67
CA THR A 801 -36.40 33.12 -17.37
C THR A 801 -36.60 33.45 -15.88
N SER A 802 -35.82 32.80 -15.01
CA SER A 802 -35.83 32.97 -13.56
C SER A 802 -34.43 33.28 -12.99
N PRO A 803 -33.78 34.40 -13.37
CA PRO A 803 -32.35 34.64 -13.08
C PRO A 803 -32.03 34.81 -11.59
N ASP A 804 -33.03 35.05 -10.74
CA ASP A 804 -32.89 35.08 -9.28
C ASP A 804 -32.65 33.67 -8.69
N ASP A 805 -32.90 32.60 -9.45
CA ASP A 805 -32.72 31.20 -9.03
C ASP A 805 -31.33 30.64 -9.37
N LEU A 806 -30.52 31.36 -10.16
CA LEU A 806 -29.15 30.95 -10.48
C LEU A 806 -28.21 31.05 -9.25
N PRO A 807 -27.23 30.15 -9.11
CA PRO A 807 -26.28 30.21 -7.99
C PRO A 807 -25.33 31.42 -8.04
N GLU A 808 -25.19 32.05 -9.21
CA GLU A 808 -24.36 33.23 -9.46
C GLU A 808 -25.13 34.26 -10.31
N GLU A 809 -24.81 35.55 -10.16
CA GLU A 809 -25.48 36.63 -10.90
C GLU A 809 -25.19 36.51 -12.42
N LEU A 810 -26.23 36.56 -13.24
CA LEU A 810 -26.10 36.66 -14.69
C LEU A 810 -25.56 38.04 -15.08
N LEU A 811 -24.29 38.11 -15.49
CA LEU A 811 -23.57 39.37 -15.72
C LEU A 811 -23.59 39.81 -17.20
N THR A 812 -23.77 38.87 -18.13
CA THR A 812 -23.86 39.17 -19.57
C THR A 812 -25.06 38.46 -20.19
N GLU A 813 -25.92 39.23 -20.83
CA GLU A 813 -27.01 38.71 -21.66
C GLU A 813 -26.46 38.28 -23.03
N VAL A 814 -26.75 37.05 -23.46
CA VAL A 814 -26.48 36.59 -24.83
C VAL A 814 -27.67 36.86 -25.74
N ASP A 815 -27.45 37.17 -27.03
CA ASP A 815 -28.54 37.44 -27.97
C ASP A 815 -29.21 36.13 -28.37
N TYR A 816 -30.15 35.69 -27.53
CA TYR A 816 -30.90 34.47 -27.75
C TYR A 816 -31.93 34.65 -28.87
N GLU A 817 -31.97 33.70 -29.81
CA GLU A 817 -33.08 33.48 -30.74
C GLU A 817 -33.62 32.04 -30.58
N GLU A 818 -34.94 31.88 -30.69
CA GLU A 818 -35.61 30.57 -30.61
C GLU A 818 -35.12 29.65 -31.74
N GLY A 819 -34.71 28.43 -31.39
CA GLY A 819 -34.25 27.41 -32.33
C GLY A 819 -32.75 27.39 -32.63
N ILE A 820 -31.92 28.18 -31.93
CA ILE A 820 -30.45 28.07 -32.00
C ILE A 820 -29.99 26.89 -31.13
N PRO A 821 -29.43 25.81 -31.70
CA PRO A 821 -29.01 24.63 -30.94
C PRO A 821 -27.69 24.83 -30.20
N THR A 822 -26.76 25.65 -30.69
CA THR A 822 -25.38 25.73 -30.17
C THR A 822 -24.87 27.16 -30.03
N TYR A 823 -24.25 27.45 -28.88
CA TYR A 823 -23.53 28.69 -28.59
C TYR A 823 -22.05 28.40 -28.32
N TYR A 824 -21.16 29.28 -28.79
CA TYR A 824 -19.71 29.07 -28.67
C TYR A 824 -19.06 30.07 -27.72
N PHE A 825 -18.15 29.57 -26.87
CA PHE A 825 -17.40 30.36 -25.91
C PHE A 825 -15.91 30.05 -26.00
N ARG A 826 -15.06 31.08 -25.98
CA ARG A 826 -13.61 30.97 -26.04
C ARG A 826 -12.92 31.90 -25.05
N LYS A 827 -11.84 31.41 -24.44
CA LYS A 827 -11.00 32.18 -23.53
C LYS A 827 -9.56 31.68 -23.57
N THR A 828 -8.61 32.59 -23.38
CA THR A 828 -7.22 32.24 -23.07
C THR A 828 -6.91 32.46 -21.59
N PHE A 829 -6.03 31.63 -21.05
CA PHE A 829 -5.51 31.76 -19.69
C PHE A 829 -4.04 31.35 -19.65
N ASN A 830 -3.32 31.78 -18.63
CA ASN A 830 -1.90 31.47 -18.46
C ASN A 830 -1.68 30.52 -17.28
N PHE A 831 -0.94 29.43 -17.50
CA PHE A 831 -0.56 28.48 -16.46
C PHE A 831 0.95 28.57 -16.19
N ALA A 832 1.33 28.93 -14.97
CA ALA A 832 2.74 29.10 -14.58
C ALA A 832 3.31 27.90 -13.79
N GLY A 833 2.61 26.76 -13.80
CA GLY A 833 3.03 25.53 -13.13
C GLY A 833 3.58 24.48 -14.10
N GLU A 834 3.92 23.31 -13.57
CA GLU A 834 4.40 22.18 -14.36
C GLU A 834 3.23 21.22 -14.65
N PRO A 835 2.82 21.02 -15.93
CA PRO A 835 1.65 20.18 -16.26
C PRO A 835 1.76 18.74 -15.74
N SER A 836 2.97 18.20 -15.69
CA SER A 836 3.25 16.84 -15.18
C SER A 836 2.97 16.68 -13.67
N ARG A 837 2.85 17.78 -12.93
CA ARG A 837 2.61 17.83 -11.48
C ARG A 837 1.25 18.46 -11.12
N ALA A 838 0.38 18.62 -12.10
CA ALA A 838 -0.91 19.27 -11.94
C ALA A 838 -2.09 18.31 -12.23
N SER A 839 -3.25 18.64 -11.65
CA SER A 839 -4.56 18.15 -12.09
C SER A 839 -5.49 19.34 -12.34
N LEU A 840 -6.42 19.24 -13.27
CA LEU A 840 -7.44 20.27 -13.50
C LEU A 840 -8.74 19.93 -12.76
N ARG A 841 -9.36 20.92 -12.12
CA ARG A 841 -10.71 20.81 -11.54
C ARG A 841 -11.61 21.87 -12.18
N MET A 842 -12.78 21.45 -12.65
CA MET A 842 -13.74 22.34 -13.31
C MET A 842 -15.10 22.26 -12.63
N ARG A 843 -15.70 23.41 -12.32
CA ARG A 843 -17.12 23.49 -11.98
C ARG A 843 -17.83 24.36 -13.00
N THR A 844 -19.05 23.99 -13.36
CA THR A 844 -19.80 24.66 -14.42
C THR A 844 -21.20 25.01 -13.94
N ILE A 845 -21.79 26.02 -14.56
CA ILE A 845 -23.20 26.37 -14.48
C ILE A 845 -23.67 26.32 -15.93
N ILE A 846 -24.24 25.19 -16.32
CA ILE A 846 -24.68 24.91 -17.69
C ILE A 846 -26.15 24.57 -17.62
N ASP A 847 -26.92 25.12 -18.55
CA ASP A 847 -28.32 24.77 -18.73
C ASP A 847 -28.40 23.34 -19.27
N ASP A 848 -28.35 23.09 -20.59
CA ASP A 848 -28.67 21.75 -21.14
C ASP A 848 -27.49 20.82 -21.49
N GLY A 849 -26.45 21.30 -22.17
CA GLY A 849 -25.34 20.42 -22.54
C GLY A 849 -24.11 21.19 -22.96
N ALA A 850 -22.93 20.58 -22.83
CA ALA A 850 -21.70 21.23 -23.27
C ALA A 850 -20.59 20.25 -23.66
N VAL A 851 -19.71 20.69 -24.56
CA VAL A 851 -18.44 20.04 -24.85
C VAL A 851 -17.30 21.03 -24.67
N PHE A 852 -16.28 20.62 -23.92
CA PHE A 852 -15.14 21.44 -23.53
C PHE A 852 -13.89 20.99 -24.28
N TYR A 853 -13.10 21.93 -24.79
CA TYR A 853 -11.85 21.68 -25.49
C TYR A 853 -10.72 22.51 -24.90
N LEU A 854 -9.61 21.85 -24.53
CA LEU A 854 -8.38 22.49 -24.10
C LEU A 854 -7.33 22.37 -25.18
N ASN A 855 -6.83 23.50 -25.65
CA ASN A 855 -5.83 23.58 -26.71
C ASN A 855 -6.17 22.76 -27.99
N GLY A 856 -7.47 22.66 -28.31
CA GLY A 856 -7.99 21.91 -29.47
C GLY A 856 -8.25 20.42 -29.23
N GLU A 857 -7.91 19.89 -28.06
CA GLU A 857 -8.25 18.52 -27.66
C GLU A 857 -9.49 18.53 -26.77
N GLU A 858 -10.38 17.56 -26.97
CA GLU A 858 -11.58 17.41 -26.15
C GLU A 858 -11.19 17.07 -24.70
N LEU A 859 -11.73 17.84 -23.77
CA LEU A 859 -11.42 17.77 -22.35
C LEU A 859 -12.52 17.06 -21.56
N HIS A 860 -13.79 17.35 -21.87
CA HIS A 860 -14.95 16.82 -21.16
C HIS A 860 -16.23 17.02 -21.97
N ARG A 861 -17.26 16.20 -21.70
CA ARG A 861 -18.63 16.37 -22.19
C ARG A 861 -19.59 16.35 -21.02
N LEU A 862 -20.56 17.25 -21.04
CA LEU A 862 -21.66 17.30 -20.10
C LEU A 862 -22.96 17.09 -20.89
N ARG A 863 -23.64 15.97 -20.64
CA ARG A 863 -24.95 15.63 -21.24
C ARG A 863 -24.97 15.62 -22.79
N MET A 864 -23.87 15.19 -23.42
CA MET A 864 -23.72 15.11 -24.88
C MET A 864 -23.16 13.76 -25.33
N ASP A 865 -23.81 13.12 -26.31
CA ASP A 865 -23.38 11.85 -26.92
C ASP A 865 -22.48 12.02 -28.15
N ASP A 866 -21.60 11.03 -28.42
CA ASP A 866 -20.77 10.99 -29.63
C ASP A 866 -21.52 10.41 -30.84
N PRO A 867 -21.43 10.99 -32.06
CA PRO A 867 -20.72 12.22 -32.44
C PRO A 867 -21.52 13.51 -32.21
N VAL A 868 -20.86 14.56 -31.72
CA VAL A 868 -21.44 15.90 -31.55
C VAL A 868 -21.24 16.75 -32.81
N SER A 869 -22.26 17.52 -33.18
CA SER A 869 -22.24 18.51 -34.27
C SER A 869 -22.93 19.81 -33.83
N HIS A 870 -22.75 20.90 -34.58
CA HIS A 870 -23.43 22.18 -34.33
C HIS A 870 -24.96 22.07 -34.25
N SER A 871 -25.58 21.07 -34.90
CA SER A 871 -27.03 20.84 -34.84
C SER A 871 -27.46 19.77 -33.84
N SER A 872 -26.54 19.29 -33.00
CA SER A 872 -26.86 18.32 -31.95
C SER A 872 -27.51 19.05 -30.77
N PHE A 873 -28.50 18.41 -30.15
CA PHE A 873 -29.09 18.84 -28.89
C PHE A 873 -28.52 18.01 -27.74
N ALA A 874 -28.64 18.53 -26.53
CA ALA A 874 -28.32 17.84 -25.30
C ALA A 874 -29.23 16.64 -25.04
N ASN A 875 -28.74 15.69 -24.25
CA ASN A 875 -29.48 14.47 -23.93
C ASN A 875 -30.53 14.67 -22.83
N ASP A 876 -30.48 15.79 -22.10
CA ASP A 876 -31.33 16.06 -20.94
C ASP A 876 -31.65 17.55 -20.83
N ASN A 877 -32.84 17.85 -20.30
CA ASN A 877 -33.31 19.20 -20.02
C ASN A 877 -32.97 19.57 -18.57
N VAL A 878 -32.34 20.73 -18.37
CA VAL A 878 -32.20 21.30 -17.04
C VAL A 878 -33.05 22.55 -16.95
N GLY A 879 -33.93 22.57 -15.95
CA GLY A 879 -34.87 23.69 -15.81
C GLY A 879 -34.25 24.97 -15.24
N ASN A 880 -33.30 24.87 -14.31
CA ASN A 880 -32.54 26.00 -13.77
C ASN A 880 -31.10 25.52 -13.54
N ALA A 881 -30.13 26.12 -14.23
CA ALA A 881 -28.72 25.75 -14.08
C ALA A 881 -28.20 25.99 -12.64
N ASP A 882 -27.54 24.99 -12.06
CA ASP A 882 -26.80 25.08 -10.79
C ASP A 882 -25.34 24.63 -10.99
N TYR A 883 -24.52 24.71 -9.95
CA TYR A 883 -23.14 24.23 -9.99
C TYR A 883 -23.07 22.71 -10.14
N GLU A 884 -22.48 22.27 -11.25
CA GLU A 884 -22.06 20.89 -11.47
C GLU A 884 -20.54 20.73 -11.27
N GLY A 885 -20.10 19.55 -10.80
CA GLY A 885 -18.70 19.25 -10.49
C GLY A 885 -18.32 19.36 -8.99
N PRO A 886 -17.02 19.42 -8.64
CA PRO A 886 -15.87 19.59 -9.52
C PRO A 886 -15.54 18.33 -10.33
N PHE A 887 -15.49 18.48 -11.65
CA PHE A 887 -14.98 17.45 -12.56
C PHE A 887 -13.45 17.45 -12.52
N VAL A 888 -12.83 16.30 -12.27
CA VAL A 888 -11.38 16.14 -12.36
C VAL A 888 -11.01 15.81 -13.80
N LEU A 889 -10.19 16.65 -14.41
CA LEU A 889 -9.92 16.62 -15.86
C LEU A 889 -8.47 16.24 -16.16
N SER A 890 -8.26 15.64 -17.34
CA SER A 890 -6.94 15.29 -17.84
C SER A 890 -6.10 16.53 -18.12
N VAL A 891 -4.81 16.47 -17.77
CA VAL A 891 -3.83 17.53 -18.07
C VAL A 891 -3.09 17.32 -19.39
N GLY A 892 -3.46 16.30 -20.18
CA GLY A 892 -2.73 15.93 -21.40
C GLY A 892 -2.55 17.07 -22.41
N ALA A 893 -3.54 17.96 -22.50
CA ALA A 893 -3.51 19.13 -23.37
C ALA A 893 -3.00 20.41 -22.70
N LEU A 894 -2.82 20.43 -21.38
CA LEU A 894 -2.36 21.59 -20.61
C LEU A 894 -0.88 21.88 -20.87
N ARG A 895 -0.53 23.15 -21.08
CA ARG A 895 0.84 23.61 -21.37
C ARG A 895 1.27 24.66 -20.36
N GLU A 896 2.56 24.70 -20.03
CA GLU A 896 3.14 25.87 -19.36
C GLU A 896 3.04 27.09 -20.28
N GLY A 897 2.59 28.23 -19.74
CA GLY A 897 2.32 29.45 -20.49
C GLY A 897 0.85 29.59 -20.92
N GLU A 898 0.62 30.18 -22.08
CA GLU A 898 -0.72 30.47 -22.61
C GLU A 898 -1.43 29.20 -23.09
N ASN A 899 -2.70 29.06 -22.70
CA ASN A 899 -3.60 27.99 -23.09
C ASN A 899 -4.93 28.58 -23.59
N SER A 900 -5.62 27.86 -24.46
CA SER A 900 -6.96 28.22 -24.98
C SER A 900 -7.98 27.20 -24.52
N LEU A 901 -9.08 27.68 -23.92
CA LEU A 901 -10.27 26.91 -23.58
C LEU A 901 -11.40 27.33 -24.51
N ALA A 902 -12.03 26.35 -25.14
CA ALA A 902 -13.13 26.53 -26.08
C ALA A 902 -14.30 25.63 -25.64
N VAL A 903 -15.53 26.13 -25.65
CA VAL A 903 -16.72 25.42 -25.18
C VAL A 903 -17.86 25.63 -26.16
N GLU A 904 -18.52 24.54 -26.56
CA GLU A 904 -19.80 24.59 -27.27
C GLU A 904 -20.89 24.18 -26.27
N VAL A 905 -21.88 25.05 -26.06
CA VAL A 905 -23.03 24.80 -25.19
C VAL A 905 -24.23 24.54 -26.07
N HIS A 906 -24.94 23.45 -25.79
CA HIS A 906 -26.02 22.92 -26.58
C HIS A 906 -27.33 22.98 -25.80
N GLN A 907 -28.41 23.38 -26.46
CA GLN A 907 -29.77 23.30 -25.92
C GLN A 907 -30.31 21.87 -25.96
N ASP A 908 -31.39 21.57 -25.22
CA ASP A 908 -32.06 20.26 -25.25
C ASP A 908 -33.01 20.06 -26.45
N ASP A 909 -33.66 21.12 -26.93
CA ASP A 909 -34.49 21.10 -28.14
C ASP A 909 -34.64 22.48 -28.83
N ASP A 910 -35.40 22.52 -29.93
CA ASP A 910 -35.63 23.74 -30.73
C ASP A 910 -36.62 24.74 -30.10
N GLY A 911 -37.19 24.40 -28.93
CA GLY A 911 -38.08 25.21 -28.11
C GLY A 911 -37.54 25.59 -26.72
N SER A 912 -36.31 25.18 -26.37
CA SER A 912 -35.58 25.63 -25.16
C SER A 912 -35.62 27.14 -25.04
N SER A 913 -35.83 27.72 -23.85
CA SER A 913 -36.20 29.14 -23.67
C SER A 913 -35.09 30.05 -23.13
N ASP A 914 -33.97 29.43 -22.80
CA ASP A 914 -32.90 29.90 -21.94
C ASP A 914 -31.58 29.26 -22.36
N ILE A 915 -30.47 29.82 -21.90
CA ILE A 915 -29.11 29.34 -22.11
C ILE A 915 -28.26 29.90 -21.00
N VAL A 916 -27.49 29.07 -20.31
CA VAL A 916 -26.62 29.53 -19.22
C VAL A 916 -25.23 28.92 -19.38
N PHE A 917 -24.21 29.78 -19.29
CA PHE A 917 -22.81 29.42 -19.30
C PHE A 917 -22.04 30.15 -18.20
N GLY A 918 -21.63 29.39 -17.18
CA GLY A 918 -20.67 29.78 -16.16
C GLY A 918 -19.62 28.69 -15.98
N LEU A 919 -18.37 29.07 -15.73
CA LEU A 919 -17.29 28.11 -15.58
C LEU A 919 -16.19 28.61 -14.64
N THR A 920 -15.76 27.74 -13.73
CA THR A 920 -14.50 27.86 -13.01
C THR A 920 -13.56 26.75 -13.44
N LEU A 921 -12.29 27.08 -13.64
CA LEU A 921 -11.22 26.12 -13.89
C LEU A 921 -10.05 26.46 -12.98
N GLU A 922 -9.56 25.47 -12.25
CA GLU A 922 -8.36 25.58 -11.44
C GLU A 922 -7.38 24.45 -11.75
N ALA A 923 -6.09 24.75 -11.68
CA ALA A 923 -5.04 23.73 -11.64
C ALA A 923 -4.62 23.53 -10.18
N VAL A 924 -4.61 22.28 -9.74
CA VAL A 924 -4.06 21.87 -8.45
C VAL A 924 -2.68 21.33 -8.69
N GLN A 925 -1.65 22.10 -8.32
CA GLN A 925 -0.26 21.69 -8.43
C GLN A 925 0.17 21.00 -7.14
N THR A 926 0.86 19.87 -7.25
CA THR A 926 1.29 19.08 -6.11
C THR A 926 2.81 19.08 -5.96
N GLU A 927 3.26 19.43 -4.76
CA GLU A 927 4.67 19.40 -4.38
C GLU A 927 4.84 18.60 -3.09
N TRP A 928 5.79 17.67 -3.10
CA TRP A 928 6.16 16.94 -1.90
C TRP A 928 7.28 17.69 -1.19
N VAL A 929 6.99 18.22 -0.02
CA VAL A 929 7.99 18.92 0.80
C VAL A 929 8.41 18.02 1.94
N GLY A 930 9.70 17.72 2.01
CA GLY A 930 10.24 16.90 3.08
C GLY A 930 10.33 17.67 4.40
N SER A 931 9.94 17.03 5.50
CA SER A 931 9.93 17.59 6.86
C SER A 931 10.90 16.82 7.78
N GLY A 932 11.02 17.28 9.04
CA GLY A 932 11.69 16.49 10.10
C GLY A 932 13.22 16.56 10.17
N LEU A 933 13.91 17.21 9.23
CA LEU A 933 15.39 17.26 9.19
C LEU A 933 16.00 18.63 9.48
N ALA A 934 15.21 19.61 9.91
CA ALA A 934 15.68 20.99 10.11
C ALA A 934 16.89 21.09 11.07
N ASN A 935 16.92 20.31 12.15
CA ASN A 935 18.07 20.28 13.05
C ASN A 935 19.30 19.63 12.39
N THR A 936 19.11 18.56 11.61
CA THR A 936 20.19 17.90 10.88
C THR A 936 20.83 18.85 9.87
N GLU A 937 20.01 19.57 9.10
CA GLU A 937 20.47 20.60 8.17
C GLU A 937 21.20 21.72 8.90
N ALA A 938 20.68 22.19 10.04
CA ALA A 938 21.33 23.19 10.87
C ALA A 938 22.67 22.71 11.43
N LEU A 939 22.78 21.45 11.87
CA LEU A 939 24.01 20.84 12.37
C LEU A 939 25.08 20.80 11.26
N LEU A 940 24.73 20.34 10.07
CA LEU A 940 25.63 20.31 8.91
C LEU A 940 26.08 21.73 8.53
N ALA A 941 25.16 22.68 8.53
CA ALA A 941 25.44 24.07 8.20
C ALA A 941 26.29 24.78 9.26
N GLY A 942 26.06 24.52 10.55
CA GLY A 942 26.52 25.39 11.65
C GLY A 942 27.52 24.77 12.63
N LEU A 943 27.49 23.46 12.90
CA LEU A 943 28.39 22.86 13.89
C LEU A 943 29.82 22.79 13.35
N ARG A 944 30.78 23.36 14.08
CA ARG A 944 32.20 23.32 13.71
C ARG A 944 33.06 22.90 14.90
N LEU A 945 34.01 22.02 14.66
CA LEU A 945 35.10 21.73 15.58
C LEU A 945 36.16 22.81 15.41
N THR A 946 36.54 23.51 16.47
CA THR A 946 37.49 24.63 16.43
C THR A 946 38.84 24.31 17.04
N GLU A 947 38.89 23.38 18.00
CA GLU A 947 40.14 23.04 18.69
C GLU A 947 40.21 21.55 19.09
N ILE A 948 41.38 20.93 18.95
CA ILE A 948 41.70 19.57 19.41
C ILE A 948 42.95 19.60 20.28
N MET A 949 42.78 19.41 21.59
CA MET A 949 43.87 19.14 22.51
C MET A 949 43.99 17.63 22.73
N PHE A 950 44.87 16.96 21.98
CA PHE A 950 45.07 15.51 22.10
C PHE A 950 46.27 15.11 22.96
N GLN A 951 47.26 15.99 23.14
CA GLN A 951 48.39 15.80 24.06
C GLN A 951 48.47 16.98 25.05
N PRO A 952 47.66 16.98 26.12
CA PRO A 952 47.64 18.08 27.07
C PRO A 952 48.96 18.19 27.87
N PRO A 953 49.28 19.37 28.41
CA PRO A 953 50.35 19.50 29.41
C PRO A 953 50.16 18.57 30.61
N ASP A 954 51.27 18.21 31.28
CA ASP A 954 51.25 17.33 32.46
C ASP A 954 50.22 17.78 33.52
N GLY A 955 49.22 16.93 33.77
CA GLY A 955 48.16 17.16 34.76
C GLY A 955 46.88 17.80 34.21
N GLU A 956 46.89 18.28 32.96
CA GLU A 956 45.72 18.83 32.27
C GLU A 956 44.97 17.77 31.46
N ALA A 957 43.70 18.00 31.16
CA ALA A 957 42.87 17.08 30.38
C ALA A 957 42.92 17.39 28.88
N ALA A 958 42.82 16.33 28.06
CA ALA A 958 42.55 16.46 26.63
C ALA A 958 41.16 17.06 26.41
N PHE A 959 40.92 17.75 25.30
CA PHE A 959 39.59 18.32 25.00
C PHE A 959 39.37 18.53 23.51
N LEU A 960 38.11 18.54 23.10
CA LEU A 960 37.63 19.00 21.80
C LEU A 960 36.68 20.17 22.01
N GLU A 961 36.88 21.26 21.27
CA GLU A 961 36.03 22.44 21.28
C GLU A 961 35.14 22.47 20.03
N PHE A 962 33.83 22.64 20.23
CA PHE A 962 32.86 22.85 19.17
C PHE A 962 32.16 24.18 19.34
N VAL A 963 31.80 24.81 18.22
CA VAL A 963 31.03 26.06 18.18
C VAL A 963 29.89 25.92 17.19
N ASN A 964 28.77 26.59 17.48
CA ASN A 964 27.74 26.84 16.50
C ASN A 964 28.08 28.12 15.71
N MET A 965 28.59 27.99 14.48
CA MET A 965 28.81 29.12 13.57
C MET A 965 27.57 29.47 12.74
N GLY A 966 26.46 28.75 12.93
CA GLY A 966 25.19 29.01 12.26
C GLY A 966 24.35 30.06 12.99
N ASN A 967 23.20 30.37 12.38
CA ASN A 967 22.28 31.41 12.87
C ASN A 967 21.08 30.82 13.64
N THR A 968 20.99 29.50 13.72
CA THR A 968 19.93 28.75 14.40
C THR A 968 20.52 27.96 15.57
N SER A 969 19.73 27.71 16.61
CA SER A 969 20.15 26.81 17.70
C SER A 969 20.30 25.37 17.20
N LEU A 970 21.28 24.66 17.72
CA LEU A 970 21.58 23.26 17.36
C LEU A 970 21.24 22.33 18.53
N GLU A 971 20.43 21.31 18.29
CA GLU A 971 20.24 20.22 19.24
C GLU A 971 21.30 19.14 19.00
N LEU A 972 22.11 18.84 20.03
CA LEU A 972 23.27 17.96 19.90
C LEU A 972 22.98 16.51 20.30
N GLU A 973 21.79 16.20 20.80
CA GLU A 973 21.47 14.88 21.35
C GLU A 973 21.75 13.75 20.36
N GLY A 974 22.44 12.71 20.83
CA GLY A 974 22.70 11.52 20.02
C GLY A 974 23.80 11.65 18.98
N LEU A 975 24.39 12.84 18.78
CA LEU A 975 25.65 12.97 18.04
C LEU A 975 26.71 12.08 18.68
N ARG A 976 27.36 11.24 17.89
CA ARG A 976 28.33 10.26 18.39
C ARG A 976 29.62 10.28 17.60
N PHE A 977 30.73 10.05 18.28
CA PHE A 977 31.98 9.80 17.59
C PHE A 977 32.03 8.37 17.05
N THR A 978 32.44 8.21 15.80
CA THR A 978 32.68 6.90 15.17
C THR A 978 34.16 6.64 14.89
N ARG A 979 35.01 7.66 15.05
CA ARG A 979 36.48 7.55 15.04
C ARG A 979 37.10 8.52 16.04
N GLY A 980 38.19 8.09 16.67
CA GLY A 980 39.02 8.87 17.61
C GLY A 980 38.60 8.71 19.07
N LEU A 981 37.32 8.91 19.38
CA LEU A 981 36.81 9.01 20.75
C LEU A 981 35.58 8.12 20.98
N ASP A 982 35.36 7.76 22.25
CA ASP A 982 34.13 7.12 22.72
C ASP A 982 33.29 8.16 23.49
N PHE A 983 32.37 8.84 22.80
CA PHE A 983 31.44 9.80 23.39
C PHE A 983 30.15 9.95 22.57
N VAL A 984 29.03 10.13 23.28
CA VAL A 984 27.71 10.48 22.72
C VAL A 984 27.21 11.71 23.44
N PHE A 985 26.81 12.73 22.68
CA PHE A 985 26.27 13.96 23.25
C PHE A 985 24.94 13.70 23.98
N PRO A 986 24.77 14.18 25.22
CA PRO A 986 23.50 14.14 25.91
C PRO A 986 22.51 15.16 25.32
N SER A 987 21.26 15.14 25.78
CA SER A 987 20.27 16.16 25.42
C SER A 987 20.75 17.55 25.81
N MET A 988 21.07 18.37 24.81
CA MET A 988 21.53 19.75 25.00
C MET A 988 21.42 20.59 23.72
N THR A 989 21.11 21.87 23.90
CA THR A 989 21.04 22.87 22.83
C THR A 989 22.27 23.77 22.83
N LEU A 990 22.80 24.10 21.65
CA LEU A 990 23.89 25.06 21.42
C LEU A 990 23.38 26.24 20.58
N GLY A 991 23.23 27.42 21.20
CA GLY A 991 22.77 28.63 20.53
C GLY A 991 23.80 29.20 19.53
N PRO A 992 23.42 30.13 18.64
CA PRO A 992 24.33 30.79 17.72
C PRO A 992 25.54 31.43 18.43
N GLY A 993 26.76 31.09 18.00
CA GLY A 993 28.02 31.54 18.57
C GLY A 993 28.40 30.90 19.91
N GLU A 994 27.57 30.02 20.48
CA GLU A 994 27.90 29.31 21.72
C GLU A 994 28.93 28.20 21.49
N LEU A 995 29.75 27.96 22.51
CA LEU A 995 30.81 26.95 22.54
C LEU A 995 30.45 25.78 23.46
N VAL A 996 30.91 24.58 23.12
CA VAL A 996 30.79 23.38 23.95
C VAL A 996 32.05 22.51 23.87
N TYR A 997 32.40 21.89 24.98
CA TYR A 997 33.60 21.06 25.12
C TYR A 997 33.26 19.60 25.41
N VAL A 998 34.01 18.69 24.80
CA VAL A 998 34.10 17.29 25.24
C VAL A 998 35.49 17.08 25.80
N VAL A 999 35.60 16.61 27.04
CA VAL A 999 36.85 16.61 27.82
C VAL A 999 37.31 15.18 28.10
N GLY A 1000 38.61 14.91 28.17
CA GLY A 1000 39.14 13.59 28.53
C GLY A 1000 38.82 13.23 29.99
N ASP A 1001 38.65 11.95 30.26
CA ASP A 1001 38.38 11.40 31.60
C ASP A 1001 39.56 11.49 32.60
N SER A 1002 40.73 11.92 32.13
CA SER A 1002 41.97 12.06 32.89
C SER A 1002 42.56 13.46 32.78
N GLY A 1003 43.12 13.97 33.89
CA GLY A 1003 43.63 15.34 34.01
C GLY A 1003 42.59 16.36 34.52
N SER A 1004 43.00 17.62 34.71
CA SER A 1004 42.11 18.71 35.11
C SER A 1004 41.77 19.65 33.95
N PHE A 1005 40.50 20.07 33.85
CA PHE A 1005 40.02 21.10 32.93
C PHE A 1005 39.41 22.26 33.74
N ASP A 1006 40.22 23.25 34.13
CA ASP A 1006 39.84 24.35 35.04
C ASP A 1006 39.67 25.68 34.29
N TYR A 1007 38.61 25.77 33.49
CA TYR A 1007 38.26 26.98 32.72
C TYR A 1007 36.87 27.50 33.11
N PRO A 1008 36.78 28.49 34.03
CA PRO A 1008 35.51 28.98 34.56
C PRO A 1008 34.62 29.59 33.48
N GLY A 1009 33.37 29.11 33.39
CA GLY A 1009 32.36 29.64 32.47
C GLY A 1009 32.28 28.91 31.12
N LEU A 1010 33.15 27.94 30.86
CA LEU A 1010 33.05 27.07 29.67
C LEU A 1010 32.06 25.93 29.91
N ARG A 1011 31.31 25.57 28.86
CA ARG A 1011 30.26 24.56 28.92
C ARG A 1011 30.78 23.18 28.51
N VAL A 1012 30.93 22.27 29.46
CA VAL A 1012 31.36 20.89 29.21
C VAL A 1012 30.14 20.00 28.95
N ALA A 1013 30.08 19.33 27.80
CA ALA A 1013 29.05 18.35 27.45
C ALA A 1013 29.21 17.03 28.21
N GLY A 1014 30.45 16.62 28.47
CA GLY A 1014 30.76 15.43 29.24
C GLY A 1014 32.21 14.98 29.03
N PHE A 1015 32.51 13.77 29.52
CA PHE A 1015 33.84 13.20 29.46
C PHE A 1015 33.92 12.05 28.45
N PHE A 1016 34.95 12.03 27.61
CA PHE A 1016 35.19 10.98 26.61
C PHE A 1016 36.24 9.97 27.09
N GLY A 1017 36.11 8.73 26.59
CA GLY A 1017 37.20 7.75 26.56
C GLY A 1017 37.87 7.70 25.19
N GLY A 1018 38.98 6.95 25.07
CA GLY A 1018 39.73 6.81 23.82
C GLY A 1018 40.92 7.76 23.70
N ASP A 1019 41.58 7.74 22.54
CA ASP A 1019 42.77 8.57 22.24
C ASP A 1019 42.52 9.37 20.96
N PRO A 1020 42.22 10.69 21.07
CA PRO A 1020 42.00 11.51 19.89
C PRO A 1020 43.21 11.55 18.96
N GLY A 1021 44.43 11.34 19.46
CA GLY A 1021 45.69 11.36 18.70
C GLY A 1021 46.18 10.01 18.18
N GLY A 1022 45.38 8.95 18.29
CA GLY A 1022 45.77 7.57 17.95
C GLY A 1022 46.19 7.35 16.48
N SER A 1023 46.48 6.10 16.10
CA SER A 1023 47.16 5.73 14.84
C SER A 1023 46.52 6.17 13.52
N ALA A 1024 45.31 6.72 13.53
CA ALA A 1024 44.60 7.22 12.35
C ALA A 1024 44.42 8.75 12.32
N GLN A 1025 44.76 9.47 13.41
CA GLN A 1025 44.70 10.95 13.51
C GLN A 1025 43.47 11.59 12.84
N ARG A 1026 42.27 11.03 13.09
CA ARG A 1026 41.01 11.44 12.45
C ARG A 1026 39.85 11.40 13.44
N ILE A 1027 39.12 12.50 13.53
CA ILE A 1027 37.90 12.69 14.31
C ILE A 1027 36.71 12.66 13.38
N ARG A 1028 35.76 11.76 13.63
CA ARG A 1028 34.48 11.73 12.91
C ARG A 1028 33.33 11.72 13.90
N LEU A 1029 32.49 12.75 13.83
CA LEU A 1029 31.27 12.92 14.60
C LEU A 1029 30.09 12.73 13.65
N GLU A 1030 29.25 11.75 13.92
CA GLU A 1030 28.10 11.40 13.09
C GLU A 1030 26.78 11.74 13.77
N LEU A 1031 25.84 12.13 12.92
CA LEU A 1031 24.41 12.19 13.20
C LEU A 1031 23.85 10.77 13.40
N PRO A 1032 22.67 10.62 14.05
CA PRO A 1032 21.98 9.33 14.13
C PRO A 1032 21.76 8.66 12.76
N ILE A 1033 21.68 9.45 11.70
CA ILE A 1033 21.52 9.00 10.30
C ILE A 1033 22.82 8.54 9.63
N ARG A 1034 23.94 8.41 10.38
CA ARG A 1034 25.30 8.06 9.89
C ARG A 1034 25.98 9.09 8.98
N ALA A 1035 25.32 10.20 8.68
CA ALA A 1035 25.94 11.36 8.06
C ALA A 1035 26.95 12.01 9.02
N ALA A 1036 28.14 12.35 8.54
CA ALA A 1036 29.08 13.14 9.33
C ALA A 1036 28.52 14.55 9.58
N ALA A 1037 28.60 15.03 10.80
CA ALA A 1037 28.51 16.46 11.11
C ALA A 1037 29.92 17.09 11.08
N VAL A 1038 30.92 16.33 11.53
CA VAL A 1038 32.35 16.70 11.49
C VAL A 1038 33.17 15.50 11.05
N ASP A 1039 34.07 15.70 10.11
CA ASP A 1039 35.05 14.69 9.69
C ASP A 1039 36.40 15.36 9.39
N VAL A 1040 37.29 15.30 10.39
CA VAL A 1040 38.58 16.00 10.38
C VAL A 1040 39.71 15.00 10.50
N SER A 1041 40.55 14.90 9.47
CA SER A 1041 41.86 14.25 9.54
C SER A 1041 42.93 15.30 9.79
N PHE A 1042 43.79 15.04 10.76
CA PHE A 1042 44.99 15.82 11.04
C PHE A 1042 46.26 14.98 10.88
N GLU A 1043 46.15 13.90 10.11
CA GLU A 1043 47.28 13.07 9.72
C GLU A 1043 48.34 13.90 8.99
N GLY A 1044 49.58 13.88 9.48
CA GLY A 1044 50.69 14.62 8.87
C GLY A 1044 50.66 16.13 9.09
N VAL A 1045 49.78 16.65 9.96
CA VAL A 1045 49.82 18.06 10.38
C VAL A 1045 51.06 18.31 11.25
N MET A 1046 52.12 18.79 10.60
CA MET A 1046 53.44 19.05 11.20
C MET A 1046 53.45 20.41 11.90
N ALA A 1047 53.03 20.46 13.16
CA ALA A 1047 53.18 21.66 13.97
C ALA A 1047 54.10 21.41 15.17
N ALA A 1048 55.21 22.15 15.26
CA ALA A 1048 56.17 22.03 16.35
C ALA A 1048 55.50 22.45 17.68
N GLY A 1049 55.56 21.59 18.70
CA GLY A 1049 54.94 21.84 20.01
C GLY A 1049 53.62 21.10 20.28
N VAL A 1050 53.00 20.50 19.26
CA VAL A 1050 51.79 19.68 19.42
C VAL A 1050 52.14 18.24 19.81
N ASP A 1051 53.23 17.68 19.25
CA ASP A 1051 53.77 16.38 19.64
C ASP A 1051 54.79 16.54 20.79
N GLY A 1052 54.30 16.38 22.02
CA GLY A 1052 55.08 16.40 23.26
C GLY A 1052 55.30 17.79 23.89
N GLY A 1053 54.81 18.86 23.27
CA GLY A 1053 54.99 20.25 23.76
C GLY A 1053 53.81 20.81 24.56
N GLY A 1054 52.61 20.24 24.41
CA GLY A 1054 51.39 20.65 25.12
C GLY A 1054 50.57 21.73 24.41
N ASN A 1055 50.74 21.93 23.10
CA ASN A 1055 49.91 22.83 22.29
C ASN A 1055 48.74 22.05 21.66
N SER A 1056 47.60 22.71 21.44
CA SER A 1056 46.45 22.12 20.74
C SER A 1056 46.54 22.35 19.23
N LEU A 1057 45.67 21.66 18.49
CA LEU A 1057 45.39 21.92 17.09
C LEU A 1057 44.20 22.86 16.97
N GLU A 1058 44.37 24.00 16.31
CA GLU A 1058 43.31 25.00 16.07
C GLU A 1058 42.91 24.99 14.59
N MET A 1059 41.60 24.95 14.33
CA MET A 1059 41.02 25.01 12.99
C MET A 1059 40.73 26.46 12.60
N VAL A 1060 41.47 26.96 11.60
CA VAL A 1060 41.40 28.36 11.13
C VAL A 1060 40.01 28.75 10.61
N ASP A 1061 39.40 27.85 9.82
CA ASP A 1061 38.12 28.09 9.15
C ASP A 1061 36.94 27.36 9.84
N GLY A 1062 37.20 26.74 11.01
CA GLY A 1062 36.32 25.74 11.61
C GLY A 1062 36.35 24.39 10.85
N GLY A 1063 36.50 23.29 11.58
CA GLY A 1063 36.41 21.92 11.04
C GLY A 1063 34.96 21.47 10.91
N GLY A 1064 34.49 21.27 9.68
CA GLY A 1064 33.18 20.68 9.37
C GLY A 1064 33.32 19.29 8.75
N LEU A 1065 32.63 19.03 7.64
CA LEU A 1065 32.69 17.78 6.87
C LEU A 1065 34.07 17.45 6.27
N LYS A 1066 34.94 18.45 6.12
CA LYS A 1066 36.32 18.29 5.68
C LYS A 1066 37.22 19.12 6.58
N SER A 1067 38.48 18.68 6.65
CA SER A 1067 39.51 19.40 7.38
C SER A 1067 39.79 20.74 6.70
N GLY A 1068 39.56 21.84 7.43
CA GLY A 1068 40.06 23.15 7.06
C GLY A 1068 41.58 23.23 7.28
N ARG A 1069 42.15 24.45 7.22
CA ARG A 1069 43.54 24.65 7.64
C ARG A 1069 43.67 24.41 9.15
N ILE A 1070 44.64 23.58 9.55
CA ILE A 1070 44.93 23.25 10.95
C ILE A 1070 46.29 23.83 11.32
N LEU A 1071 46.38 24.52 12.45
CA LEU A 1071 47.61 25.10 13.01
C LEU A 1071 47.81 24.64 14.46
N ALA A 1072 49.02 24.79 15.00
CA ALA A 1072 49.22 24.70 16.45
C ALA A 1072 48.74 25.96 17.14
N SER A 1073 48.22 25.82 18.36
CA SER A 1073 47.96 26.94 19.25
C SER A 1073 49.25 27.71 19.55
N GLN A 1074 49.14 29.03 19.74
CA GLN A 1074 50.28 29.86 20.16
C GLN A 1074 50.64 29.63 21.64
N THR A 1075 49.71 29.10 22.42
CA THR A 1075 49.85 28.86 23.86
C THR A 1075 49.85 27.38 24.18
N ARG A 1076 50.79 26.97 25.04
CA ARG A 1076 50.75 25.68 25.73
C ARG A 1076 49.48 25.61 26.59
N GLY A 1077 48.74 24.51 26.50
CA GLY A 1077 47.39 24.36 27.07
C GLY A 1077 46.25 24.76 26.10
N GLY A 1078 46.59 25.21 24.89
CA GLY A 1078 45.61 25.63 23.89
C GLY A 1078 45.02 27.02 24.14
N SER A 1079 43.93 27.34 23.45
CA SER A 1079 43.19 28.61 23.56
C SER A 1079 41.70 28.43 23.89
N PRO A 1080 41.32 27.54 24.83
CA PRO A 1080 39.92 27.19 25.05
C PRO A 1080 39.08 28.42 25.40
N GLY A 1081 37.95 28.56 24.71
CA GLY A 1081 36.99 29.64 24.90
C GLY A 1081 37.27 30.86 24.03
N ARG A 1082 38.27 30.78 23.15
CA ARG A 1082 38.63 31.83 22.21
C ARG A 1082 38.69 31.23 20.82
N LEU A 1083 37.94 31.82 19.89
CA LEU A 1083 38.18 31.56 18.48
C LEU A 1083 39.62 31.96 18.14
N PRO A 1084 40.30 31.26 17.21
CA PRO A 1084 41.64 31.64 16.80
C PRO A 1084 41.62 33.09 16.29
N VAL A 1085 42.34 34.00 16.95
CA VAL A 1085 42.42 35.40 16.52
C VAL A 1085 43.59 35.52 15.55
N PHE A 1086 43.29 35.61 14.26
CA PHE A 1086 44.23 35.99 13.22
C PHE A 1086 44.19 37.51 13.01
N GLU A 1087 45.30 38.11 12.63
CA GLU A 1087 45.37 39.54 12.32
C GLU A 1087 44.65 39.78 10.97
N SER A 1088 43.55 40.54 11.00
CA SER A 1088 42.81 40.92 9.79
C SER A 1088 43.64 41.85 8.87
N GLU A 1089 43.27 41.95 7.59
CA GLU A 1089 43.94 42.90 6.67
C GLU A 1089 43.89 44.32 7.22
N GLU A 1090 42.76 44.71 7.81
CA GLU A 1090 42.58 46.04 8.40
C GLU A 1090 43.49 46.26 9.63
N GLU A 1091 43.63 45.27 10.50
CA GLU A 1091 44.55 45.36 11.66
C GLU A 1091 46.02 45.40 11.21
N TRP A 1092 46.38 44.57 10.23
CA TRP A 1092 47.72 44.58 9.64
C TRP A 1092 48.02 45.93 9.00
N LEU A 1093 47.12 46.45 8.16
CA LEU A 1093 47.22 47.76 7.52
C LEU A 1093 47.36 48.88 8.54
N ASN A 1094 46.56 48.87 9.61
CA ASN A 1094 46.62 49.88 10.66
C ASN A 1094 47.86 49.77 11.56
N ARG A 1095 48.55 48.62 11.53
CA ARG A 1095 49.83 48.42 12.21
C ARG A 1095 51.01 48.91 11.38
N VAL A 1096 51.01 48.62 10.07
CA VAL A 1096 52.14 48.92 9.18
C VAL A 1096 52.03 50.28 8.49
N PHE A 1097 50.82 50.80 8.27
CA PHE A 1097 50.57 52.12 7.69
C PHE A 1097 49.97 53.08 8.71
N THR A 1098 50.21 54.39 8.55
CA THR A 1098 49.45 55.40 9.31
C THR A 1098 47.97 55.39 8.88
N PRO A 1099 47.03 55.90 9.71
CA PRO A 1099 45.61 55.93 9.35
C PRO A 1099 45.30 56.61 8.01
N GLU A 1100 46.08 57.62 7.62
CA GLU A 1100 45.94 58.28 6.31
C GLU A 1100 46.48 57.42 5.15
N GLN A 1101 47.53 56.64 5.39
CA GLN A 1101 48.13 55.75 4.41
C GLN A 1101 47.32 54.46 4.22
N SER A 1102 46.75 53.91 5.29
CA SER A 1102 45.88 52.73 5.21
C SER A 1102 44.62 53.01 4.39
N MET A 1103 44.13 54.25 4.40
CA MET A 1103 43.00 54.73 3.58
C MET A 1103 43.35 55.07 2.12
N ASP A 1104 44.63 55.06 1.71
CA ASP A 1104 45.03 55.34 0.33
C ASP A 1104 45.26 54.02 -0.46
N PRO A 1105 44.31 53.56 -1.29
CA PRO A 1105 44.43 52.30 -2.01
C PRO A 1105 45.56 52.28 -3.06
N LEU A 1106 46.18 53.43 -3.37
CA LEU A 1106 47.37 53.48 -4.23
C LEU A 1106 48.64 53.10 -3.47
N LEU A 1107 48.63 53.16 -2.14
CA LEU A 1107 49.72 52.76 -1.25
C LEU A 1107 49.39 51.45 -0.52
N SER A 1108 48.21 51.34 0.10
CA SER A 1108 47.84 50.21 0.95
C SER A 1108 47.28 48.99 0.21
N GLY A 1109 46.93 49.13 -1.07
CA GLY A 1109 46.31 48.02 -1.82
C GLY A 1109 47.19 46.77 -1.89
N ALA A 1110 46.58 45.58 -1.83
CA ALA A 1110 47.24 44.27 -1.77
C ALA A 1110 48.32 44.01 -2.85
N THR A 1111 48.19 44.62 -4.03
CA THR A 1111 49.14 44.48 -5.17
C THR A 1111 50.14 45.63 -5.28
N ARG A 1112 50.12 46.58 -4.35
CA ARG A 1112 51.03 47.72 -4.32
C ARG A 1112 52.35 47.35 -3.66
N ASP A 1113 53.40 48.05 -4.07
CA ASP A 1113 54.79 47.89 -3.64
C ASP A 1113 55.28 49.32 -3.31
N PRO A 1114 55.01 49.82 -2.09
CA PRO A 1114 55.22 51.23 -1.72
C PRO A 1114 56.70 51.60 -1.61
N ASP A 1115 57.52 50.66 -1.17
CA ASP A 1115 58.95 50.82 -0.91
C ASP A 1115 59.82 50.42 -2.14
N GLY A 1116 59.24 49.70 -3.09
CA GLY A 1116 59.74 49.47 -4.45
C GLY A 1116 60.81 48.39 -4.50
N ASP A 1117 60.65 47.32 -3.72
CA ASP A 1117 61.57 46.19 -3.66
C ASP A 1117 61.13 44.97 -4.49
N GLY A 1118 59.92 45.02 -5.05
CA GLY A 1118 59.33 43.99 -5.91
C GLY A 1118 58.40 43.03 -5.18
N LEU A 1119 58.20 43.16 -3.87
CA LEU A 1119 57.19 42.44 -3.10
C LEU A 1119 55.93 43.29 -2.96
N ALA A 1120 54.78 42.71 -3.25
CA ALA A 1120 53.50 43.39 -3.06
C ALA A 1120 53.07 43.28 -1.59
N ASN A 1121 52.29 44.26 -1.10
CA ASN A 1121 51.76 44.30 0.27
C ASN A 1121 51.14 42.98 0.76
N LEU A 1122 50.44 42.23 -0.10
CA LEU A 1122 49.90 40.91 0.28
C LEU A 1122 51.01 39.87 0.53
N LEU A 1123 52.05 39.88 -0.30
CA LEU A 1123 53.17 38.96 -0.17
C LEU A 1123 54.04 39.35 1.03
N GLU A 1124 54.28 40.65 1.23
CA GLU A 1124 54.88 41.24 2.43
C GLU A 1124 54.17 40.77 3.70
N ARG A 1125 52.85 40.91 3.75
CA ARG A 1125 51.99 40.44 4.85
C ARG A 1125 52.14 38.94 5.10
N LEU A 1126 52.12 38.11 4.05
CA LEU A 1126 52.24 36.66 4.15
C LEU A 1126 53.65 36.17 4.52
N LEU A 1127 54.67 36.96 4.21
CA LEU A 1127 56.07 36.70 4.55
C LEU A 1127 56.47 37.33 5.89
N GLY A 1128 55.61 38.15 6.50
CA GLY A 1128 55.87 38.85 7.76
C GLY A 1128 56.86 40.01 7.63
N LEU A 1129 56.86 40.68 6.48
CA LEU A 1129 57.74 41.79 6.11
C LEU A 1129 57.03 43.15 6.27
N ASP A 1130 57.78 44.25 6.18
CA ASP A 1130 57.25 45.61 6.38
C ASP A 1130 57.14 46.35 5.04
N PRO A 1131 55.92 46.65 4.54
CA PRO A 1131 55.69 47.24 3.21
C PRO A 1131 56.22 48.68 3.05
N ASN A 1132 56.79 49.26 4.10
CA ASN A 1132 57.47 50.56 4.05
C ASN A 1132 59.00 50.44 4.11
N SER A 1133 59.53 49.22 4.17
CA SER A 1133 60.95 48.91 4.35
C SER A 1133 61.42 47.98 3.24
N ARG A 1134 62.55 48.32 2.60
CA ARG A 1134 63.13 47.48 1.54
C ARG A 1134 63.70 46.19 2.11
N ASP A 1135 63.01 45.07 1.87
CA ASP A 1135 63.27 43.76 2.45
C ASP A 1135 63.90 42.77 1.42
N SER A 1136 64.75 43.32 0.54
CA SER A 1136 65.44 42.60 -0.56
C SER A 1136 66.26 41.35 -0.22
N GLU A 1137 66.45 41.02 1.06
CA GLU A 1137 67.18 39.83 1.56
C GLU A 1137 66.26 38.79 2.22
N ALA A 1138 64.95 39.06 2.32
CA ALA A 1138 63.98 38.21 3.03
C ALA A 1138 63.70 36.88 2.32
N LEU A 1139 63.71 36.88 0.99
CA LEU A 1139 63.64 35.66 0.18
C LEU A 1139 65.07 35.27 -0.22
N ARG A 1140 65.69 34.37 0.54
CA ARG A 1140 67.02 33.87 0.19
C ARG A 1140 66.97 33.17 -1.17
N ASP A 1141 67.97 33.41 -2.01
CA ASP A 1141 68.12 32.66 -3.25
C ASP A 1141 68.17 31.15 -2.93
N PRO A 1142 67.40 30.32 -3.67
CA PRO A 1142 67.45 28.89 -3.48
C PRO A 1142 68.85 28.36 -3.83
N TRP A 1143 69.31 27.36 -3.09
CA TRP A 1143 70.61 26.71 -3.31
C TRP A 1143 70.44 25.21 -3.53
N LEU A 1144 71.46 24.56 -4.08
CA LEU A 1144 71.47 23.11 -4.24
C LEU A 1144 72.13 22.45 -3.03
N GLU A 1145 71.45 21.48 -2.43
CA GLU A 1145 72.00 20.57 -1.44
C GLU A 1145 71.89 19.13 -1.98
N GLY A 1146 72.99 18.59 -2.50
CA GLY A 1146 72.95 17.32 -3.21
C GLY A 1146 72.21 17.42 -4.55
N GLU A 1147 71.23 16.54 -4.76
CA GLU A 1147 70.32 16.55 -5.92
C GLU A 1147 68.99 17.27 -5.64
N GLU A 1148 68.91 18.06 -4.56
CA GLU A 1148 67.71 18.82 -4.21
C GLU A 1148 67.97 20.32 -4.29
N LEU A 1149 67.05 21.05 -4.92
CA LEU A 1149 66.96 22.50 -4.77
C LEU A 1149 66.27 22.79 -3.44
N VAL A 1150 66.96 23.53 -2.59
CA VAL A 1150 66.48 23.96 -1.27
C VAL A 1150 66.18 25.45 -1.32
N TRP A 1151 64.98 25.84 -0.92
CA TRP A 1151 64.56 27.23 -0.83
C TRP A 1151 64.02 27.52 0.57
N GLN A 1152 64.58 28.54 1.23
CA GLN A 1152 64.09 28.98 2.54
C GLN A 1152 63.44 30.34 2.46
N PHE A 1153 62.25 30.48 3.03
CA PHE A 1153 61.53 31.74 3.11
C PHE A 1153 60.73 31.85 4.42
N PRO A 1154 60.56 33.06 4.97
CA PRO A 1154 59.72 33.28 6.13
C PRO A 1154 58.24 33.17 5.78
N ARG A 1155 57.39 32.87 6.75
CA ARG A 1155 55.94 32.81 6.61
C ARG A 1155 55.28 33.35 7.89
N ALA A 1156 54.41 34.33 7.77
CA ALA A 1156 53.57 34.79 8.85
C ALA A 1156 52.50 33.75 9.19
N THR A 1157 52.39 33.37 10.46
CA THR A 1157 51.34 32.46 10.95
C THR A 1157 50.08 33.20 11.42
N VAL A 1158 50.15 34.53 11.50
CA VAL A 1158 49.05 35.41 11.94
C VAL A 1158 48.13 35.91 10.81
N ALA A 1159 48.53 35.77 9.54
CA ALA A 1159 47.70 36.13 8.37
C ALA A 1159 46.79 34.94 7.96
N GLY A 1160 45.68 34.79 8.69
CA GLY A 1160 44.77 33.64 8.56
C GLY A 1160 43.85 33.68 7.33
N ASP A 1161 43.53 34.87 6.84
CA ASP A 1161 42.65 35.19 5.70
C ASP A 1161 43.33 35.09 4.33
N ALA A 1162 44.62 34.77 4.30
CA ALA A 1162 45.41 34.69 3.07
C ALA A 1162 46.31 33.45 3.05
N ARG A 1163 46.61 32.95 1.86
CA ARG A 1163 47.43 31.75 1.65
C ARG A 1163 48.70 32.07 0.87
N LEU A 1164 49.82 31.53 1.33
CA LEU A 1164 51.09 31.53 0.61
C LEU A 1164 51.34 30.13 0.02
N ARG A 1165 51.54 30.04 -1.30
CA ARG A 1165 51.81 28.78 -2.02
C ARG A 1165 53.08 28.88 -2.84
N ILE A 1166 53.76 27.74 -3.04
CA ILE A 1166 54.78 27.61 -4.07
C ILE A 1166 54.10 27.09 -5.33
N THR A 1167 54.24 27.81 -6.44
CA THR A 1167 53.79 27.33 -7.75
C THR A 1167 54.97 27.10 -8.67
N GLY A 1168 54.85 26.03 -9.46
CA GLY A 1168 55.85 25.59 -10.42
C GLY A 1168 55.37 25.83 -11.84
N SER A 1169 56.30 26.16 -12.73
CA SER A 1169 56.03 26.29 -14.15
C SER A 1169 57.21 25.79 -14.98
N VAL A 1170 56.90 25.18 -16.12
CA VAL A 1170 57.91 24.77 -17.12
C VAL A 1170 58.03 25.78 -18.26
N ASP A 1171 57.08 26.71 -18.40
CA ASP A 1171 56.94 27.61 -19.57
C ASP A 1171 56.70 29.09 -19.19
N LEU A 1172 56.62 29.42 -17.89
CA LEU A 1172 56.23 30.72 -17.32
C LEU A 1172 54.80 31.19 -17.65
N GLN A 1173 54.00 30.39 -18.36
CA GLN A 1173 52.62 30.70 -18.74
C GLN A 1173 51.63 29.91 -17.90
N SER A 1174 51.89 28.60 -17.74
CA SER A 1174 51.06 27.67 -17.02
C SER A 1174 51.71 27.39 -15.67
N TRP A 1175 50.99 27.68 -14.58
CA TRP A 1175 51.47 27.50 -13.21
C TRP A 1175 50.63 26.42 -12.53
N THR A 1176 51.28 25.52 -11.80
CA THR A 1176 50.62 24.45 -11.03
C THR A 1176 51.10 24.46 -9.58
N THR A 1177 50.22 24.02 -8.68
CA THR A 1177 50.56 23.76 -7.26
C THR A 1177 51.07 22.34 -7.04
N GLU A 1178 50.88 21.43 -8.01
CA GLU A 1178 51.34 20.04 -7.95
C GLU A 1178 52.78 19.93 -8.45
N ILE A 1179 53.75 20.21 -7.58
CA ILE A 1179 55.18 20.11 -7.88
C ILE A 1179 55.69 18.72 -7.48
N PRO A 1180 56.09 17.85 -8.44
CA PRO A 1180 56.51 16.48 -8.13
C PRO A 1180 57.70 16.43 -7.16
N GLY A 1181 57.52 15.72 -6.04
CA GLY A 1181 58.56 15.52 -5.04
C GLY A 1181 58.87 16.74 -4.14
N LEU A 1182 58.11 17.84 -4.26
CA LEU A 1182 58.22 18.96 -3.32
C LEU A 1182 57.94 18.49 -1.90
N THR A 1183 58.87 18.75 -0.99
CA THR A 1183 58.65 18.60 0.45
C THR A 1183 58.82 19.95 1.12
N LEU A 1184 57.94 20.25 2.07
CA LEU A 1184 57.98 21.46 2.88
C LEU A 1184 58.27 21.08 4.32
N ARG A 1185 59.17 21.82 4.96
CA ARG A 1185 59.49 21.63 6.37
C ARG A 1185 59.56 22.97 7.08
N VAL A 1186 58.89 23.10 8.22
CA VAL A 1186 59.14 24.20 9.16
C VAL A 1186 60.46 23.91 9.87
N ILE A 1187 61.45 24.79 9.72
CA ILE A 1187 62.77 24.61 10.33
C ILE A 1187 62.97 25.48 11.57
N SER A 1188 62.17 26.52 11.76
CA SER A 1188 62.07 27.31 12.98
C SER A 1188 60.73 28.03 13.07
N GLU A 1189 60.28 28.30 14.30
CA GLU A 1189 59.04 29.03 14.60
C GLU A 1189 59.22 29.88 15.86
N GLU A 1190 58.93 31.18 15.76
CA GLU A 1190 58.94 32.13 16.89
C GLU A 1190 57.83 33.18 16.68
N SER A 1191 57.02 33.45 17.72
CA SER A 1191 56.11 34.60 17.85
C SER A 1191 55.39 35.05 16.56
N GLY A 1192 54.55 34.19 15.97
CA GLY A 1192 53.76 34.56 14.79
C GLY A 1192 54.47 34.40 13.44
N MET A 1193 55.69 33.85 13.43
CA MET A 1193 56.53 33.67 12.25
C MET A 1193 57.14 32.27 12.18
N GLN A 1194 57.14 31.69 10.98
CA GLN A 1194 57.83 30.44 10.65
C GLN A 1194 58.88 30.67 9.58
N VAL A 1195 59.93 29.83 9.55
CA VAL A 1195 60.82 29.70 8.40
C VAL A 1195 60.54 28.36 7.74
N ILE A 1196 60.15 28.40 6.48
CA ILE A 1196 59.83 27.25 5.66
C ILE A 1196 61.05 26.90 4.82
N GLU A 1197 61.43 25.62 4.83
CA GLU A 1197 62.38 25.01 3.90
C GLU A 1197 61.60 24.16 2.90
N ALA A 1198 61.64 24.57 1.63
CA ALA A 1198 61.14 23.80 0.50
C ALA A 1198 62.28 23.03 -0.15
N ARG A 1199 62.15 21.71 -0.28
CA ARG A 1199 63.10 20.84 -0.99
C ARG A 1199 62.44 20.23 -2.20
N ILE A 1200 63.09 20.37 -3.35
CA ILE A 1200 62.57 19.91 -4.64
C ILE A 1200 63.65 19.07 -5.32
N PRO A 1201 63.35 17.83 -5.73
CA PRO A 1201 64.29 17.01 -6.49
C PRO A 1201 64.69 17.70 -7.80
N ALA A 1202 65.98 17.94 -7.99
CA ALA A 1202 66.56 18.51 -9.20
C ALA A 1202 66.80 17.42 -10.24
N SER A 1203 65.74 16.73 -10.70
CA SER A 1203 65.86 15.66 -11.69
C SER A 1203 65.57 16.15 -13.12
N GLY A 1204 66.63 16.46 -13.90
CA GLY A 1204 66.60 16.49 -15.39
C GLY A 1204 66.94 17.83 -16.09
N ASP A 1205 67.37 17.74 -17.36
CA ASP A 1205 67.93 18.79 -18.24
C ASP A 1205 66.94 19.91 -18.68
N GLY A 1206 65.85 20.15 -17.93
CA GLY A 1206 64.82 21.15 -18.24
C GLY A 1206 64.94 22.44 -17.42
N ARG A 1207 64.35 23.55 -17.90
CA ARG A 1207 64.16 24.76 -17.08
C ARG A 1207 62.86 24.62 -16.28
N TYR A 1208 62.95 24.77 -14.97
CA TYR A 1208 61.80 24.79 -14.07
C TYR A 1208 61.82 26.11 -13.30
N PHE A 1209 60.68 26.77 -13.22
CA PHE A 1209 60.52 28.07 -12.57
C PHE A 1209 59.64 27.89 -11.34
N LEU A 1210 60.03 28.55 -10.26
CA LEU A 1210 59.30 28.56 -9.00
C LEU A 1210 58.94 30.00 -8.66
N ARG A 1211 57.75 30.21 -8.09
CA ARG A 1211 57.38 31.47 -7.46
C ARG A 1211 56.61 31.22 -6.18
N LEU A 1212 56.65 32.21 -5.30
CA LEU A 1212 55.69 32.32 -4.22
C LEU A 1212 54.48 33.11 -4.72
N GLU A 1213 53.30 32.58 -4.42
CA GLU A 1213 52.03 33.17 -4.78
C GLU A 1213 51.22 33.39 -3.52
N GLY A 1214 50.79 34.64 -3.32
CA GLY A 1214 49.86 35.04 -2.27
C GLY A 1214 48.45 35.14 -2.83
N ASP A 1215 47.48 34.56 -2.13
CA ASP A 1215 46.07 34.56 -2.51
C ASP A 1215 45.20 34.99 -1.33
N LEU A 1216 44.25 35.89 -1.56
CA LEU A 1216 43.24 36.32 -0.57
C LEU A 1216 42.09 35.33 -0.65
N GLN A 1217 41.67 34.76 0.49
CA GLN A 1217 40.58 33.78 0.50
C GLN A 1217 39.19 34.39 0.39
#